data_AF-A0A9X2HGR1-F1
#
_entry.id   AF-A0A9X2HGR1-F1
#
_cell.length_a   1.000
_cell.length_b   1.000
_cell.length_c   1.000
_cell.angle_alpha   90.00
_cell.angle_beta   90.00
_cell.angle_gamma   90.00
#
_symmetry.space_group_name_H-M   'P 1'
#
loop_
_entity.id
_entity.type
_entity.pdbx_description
1 polymer ?
#
loop_
_entity_poly.entity_id
_entity_poly.type
_entity_poly.pdbx_seq_one_letter_code
_entity_poly.pdbx_strand_id
1 'polypeptide(L)'
;MAKVLKIAAMVVAVVALTFTGMGLAAGLTLAGASAFGIGVSASTLFLVSAGLSIGASLLAPRPKAPDTSASMKDRLFASINPRAFRTFAFGTTALATDIRDQEFTDDQSYLHRFVVVASHKIHAIREIWFDDKLAWTLAGGAQGEFAGYLTVTPVLEGSAANAINISARMGSARRYTGCAYVHLRYKLTGNTKKAESPFAQSVPSRVTIIGDGAYIYDPRLDSTVGGDGPQRADDQTTWGWDEDACRNPPLVMLTWLLGWRIRNPVTNAWKLAVGKGVPPARIDIASFITAANMCDEPVTKAAGGTEPRYRCDGVFSEGDDTSLVLENFKAAMNAELDDVDGRIRITVLHNDLGTPIAHFTTDDILGEFTWDQTPPLKDTFNIIRGGYTDPSNNSLYQLIDYPEVALPSPDGIDRAETINLPLVESPSQAQRLVKQRLQRAQYPGTFAATWQVTGWKVQKGDPVTVTFKPLGWVAKKFRVADSEQRQDGTVPMVLREEHVDIYAWDADEGPAVQGADPTTYDQGLTPIVQAIGDAGKTADWPEITDPDGTKPADNATNSADPDSPFGLEGTVADALGRVAEAEADVVTLTGGLSAQLLAHAELNRAVESAERQRLIAEDALSVALQRALLEADRTRRVFRDAGITVDPASGQVRLWALDETRDRVSNVEIALSAATAAISLRATQTYVNEKIAEAVIDPSQIAELGDIFTRLTAAELELDGLNASIALKADATTVTGLAGTVTTVAADLDALAGEVALKASSASVTALDTRLSAAEVTITALGNISSVRVELRQARYEADATAENLLRALLEGDKTRRGALTALATARQELTAKINDDLSVEATQRLALAVRVAANEAGLLAEQVTRASADSAFASSLTALSATVTGVAGELDAAVTMLQQADVDDAEAWAAAVATVQVSIDGVAADLDAAVTTLFEAIADETSARGAALTTVNARIDGVEDDLAAGVASLLEAIADEAGARATAVTTLHARIDDTEASITEVSEVAVEANGIAKAIHGVLLDVDGKISGTISENDGETSAFRVRADVFEVSGGTGARTDFVDGLWTVYYPDGSPAIEWGVEDV
;
A
#
# COMPACT_ATOMS: atom_id res chain seq x y z
N MET A 1 -30.24 -39.98 -8.22
CA MET A 1 -29.07 -39.13 -7.88
C MET A 1 -28.86 -38.07 -8.97
N ALA A 2 -29.67 -37.01 -8.97
CA ALA A 2 -29.55 -35.89 -9.91
C ALA A 2 -30.05 -34.55 -9.32
N LYS A 3 -30.06 -34.41 -7.98
CA LYS A 3 -30.46 -33.17 -7.29
C LYS A 3 -29.40 -32.61 -6.32
N VAL A 4 -28.26 -33.30 -6.12
CA VAL A 4 -27.18 -32.82 -5.24
C VAL A 4 -26.09 -32.04 -6.00
N LEU A 5 -26.01 -32.17 -7.33
CA LEU A 5 -24.97 -31.49 -8.14
C LEU A 5 -25.33 -30.04 -8.56
N LYS A 6 -26.51 -29.52 -8.21
CA LYS A 6 -26.92 -28.14 -8.54
C LYS A 6 -26.75 -27.13 -7.41
N ILE A 7 -26.38 -27.56 -6.20
CA ILE A 7 -26.19 -26.65 -5.05
C ILE A 7 -24.70 -26.31 -4.83
N ALA A 8 -23.76 -27.10 -5.36
CA ALA A 8 -22.32 -26.83 -5.25
C ALA A 8 -21.78 -25.78 -6.24
N ALA A 9 -22.61 -25.23 -7.14
CA ALA A 9 -22.20 -24.24 -8.14
C ALA A 9 -22.57 -22.78 -7.78
N MET A 10 -23.02 -22.51 -6.55
CA MET A 10 -23.53 -21.17 -6.17
C MET A 10 -23.01 -20.62 -4.83
N VAL A 11 -21.78 -20.95 -4.41
CA VAL A 11 -21.16 -20.42 -3.16
C VAL A 11 -19.68 -20.00 -3.28
N VAL A 12 -19.12 -19.67 -4.45
CA VAL A 12 -17.76 -19.06 -4.49
C VAL A 12 -17.71 -17.86 -5.43
N ALA A 13 -18.36 -16.77 -5.01
CA ALA A 13 -18.22 -15.46 -5.63
C ALA A 13 -18.59 -14.32 -4.67
N VAL A 14 -17.81 -14.10 -3.60
CA VAL A 14 -17.68 -12.79 -2.92
C VAL A 14 -16.30 -12.74 -2.24
N VAL A 15 -15.63 -11.58 -2.27
CA VAL A 15 -14.30 -11.21 -1.68
C VAL A 15 -13.11 -11.62 -2.58
N ALA A 16 -12.24 -10.75 -3.13
CA ALA A 16 -12.01 -9.32 -2.97
C ALA A 16 -11.50 -8.70 -4.30
N LEU A 17 -12.07 -7.57 -4.69
CA LEU A 17 -11.53 -6.66 -5.70
C LEU A 17 -11.74 -5.23 -5.19
N THR A 18 -10.85 -4.78 -4.31
CA THR A 18 -10.68 -3.36 -3.98
C THR A 18 -9.21 -3.09 -3.67
N PHE A 19 -8.45 -2.72 -4.70
CA PHE A 19 -7.45 -1.65 -4.63
C PHE A 19 -7.19 -1.18 -6.06
N THR A 20 -7.88 -0.10 -6.44
CA THR A 20 -7.37 0.86 -7.41
C THR A 20 -7.20 2.17 -6.68
N GLY A 21 -6.13 2.91 -6.99
CA GLY A 21 -5.94 4.21 -6.38
C GLY A 21 -4.76 5.04 -6.82
N MET A 22 -4.52 5.19 -8.14
CA MET A 22 -4.01 6.41 -8.82
C MET A 22 -4.24 6.19 -10.33
N GLY A 23 -5.07 6.87 -11.13
CA GLY A 23 -6.06 7.94 -11.01
C GLY A 23 -6.61 8.24 -12.43
N LEU A 24 -7.77 8.92 -12.51
CA LEU A 24 -8.43 9.56 -13.69
C LEU A 24 -9.42 8.76 -14.57
N ALA A 25 -10.69 8.83 -14.16
CA ALA A 25 -11.90 9.27 -14.89
C ALA A 25 -12.06 9.05 -16.43
N ALA A 26 -13.06 8.25 -16.81
CA ALA A 26 -14.18 8.59 -17.73
C ALA A 26 -14.96 7.31 -18.10
N GLY A 27 -16.29 7.35 -18.07
CA GLY A 27 -17.15 6.16 -18.05
C GLY A 27 -17.39 5.43 -19.37
N LEU A 28 -17.92 4.20 -19.28
CA LEU A 28 -18.94 3.66 -20.17
C LEU A 28 -19.54 2.38 -19.57
N THR A 29 -20.86 2.26 -19.65
CA THR A 29 -21.67 1.05 -19.42
C THR A 29 -21.38 -0.02 -20.48
N LEU A 30 -21.30 -1.31 -20.13
CA LEU A 30 -22.06 -2.37 -20.81
C LEU A 30 -21.93 -3.73 -20.10
N ALA A 31 -23.08 -4.40 -19.95
CA ALA A 31 -23.21 -5.79 -19.57
C ALA A 31 -22.77 -6.75 -20.69
N GLY A 32 -22.31 -7.96 -20.32
CA GLY A 32 -22.51 -9.18 -21.12
C GLY A 32 -21.27 -9.97 -21.57
N ALA A 33 -21.15 -11.18 -20.99
CA ALA A 33 -20.70 -12.44 -21.61
C ALA A 33 -19.20 -12.83 -21.73
N SER A 34 -18.80 -13.68 -20.77
CA SER A 34 -18.20 -15.04 -20.91
C SER A 34 -16.80 -15.31 -21.49
N ALA A 35 -16.02 -16.03 -20.66
CA ALA A 35 -15.24 -17.27 -20.93
C ALA A 35 -13.72 -17.22 -21.24
N PHE A 36 -12.93 -17.69 -20.26
CA PHE A 36 -11.61 -18.39 -20.29
C PHE A 36 -10.40 -17.70 -20.99
N GLY A 37 -9.18 -17.65 -20.43
CA GLY A 37 -8.61 -18.31 -19.25
C GLY A 37 -7.20 -17.79 -18.87
N ILE A 38 -6.86 -18.13 -17.63
CA ILE A 38 -5.69 -17.92 -16.77
C ILE A 38 -4.30 -17.92 -17.44
N GLY A 39 -3.42 -17.03 -16.96
CA GLY A 39 -1.97 -17.13 -17.18
C GLY A 39 -1.13 -15.94 -16.69
N VAL A 40 -1.19 -15.58 -15.40
CA VAL A 40 -0.14 -14.75 -14.77
C VAL A 40 0.67 -15.66 -13.86
N SER A 41 1.84 -16.09 -14.34
CA SER A 41 2.86 -16.78 -13.57
C SER A 41 3.80 -15.76 -12.91
N ALA A 42 3.70 -15.68 -11.59
CA ALA A 42 4.77 -15.25 -10.69
C ALA A 42 5.09 -16.46 -9.79
N SER A 43 6.14 -17.19 -10.16
CA SER A 43 6.72 -18.31 -9.41
C SER A 43 8.07 -17.84 -8.87
N THR A 44 8.25 -17.68 -7.57
CA THR A 44 8.85 -18.73 -6.76
C THR A 44 7.99 -19.07 -5.55
N LEU A 45 7.28 -20.17 -5.73
CA LEU A 45 6.61 -20.96 -4.72
C LEU A 45 7.69 -21.80 -4.02
N PHE A 46 8.01 -21.52 -2.75
CA PHE A 46 8.55 -22.58 -1.89
C PHE A 46 7.38 -23.51 -1.58
N LEU A 47 7.46 -24.73 -2.12
CA LEU A 47 6.65 -25.86 -1.66
C LEU A 47 7.15 -26.23 -0.26
N VAL A 48 6.48 -25.69 0.76
CA VAL A 48 6.27 -26.40 2.02
C VAL A 48 4.77 -26.43 2.28
N SER A 49 4.30 -27.65 2.46
CA SER A 49 2.89 -28.04 2.47
C SER A 49 2.19 -27.64 3.77
N ALA A 50 1.03 -26.99 3.60
CA ALA A 50 -0.06 -26.82 4.56
C ALA A 50 0.24 -26.01 5.85
N GLY A 51 -0.20 -24.74 5.87
CA GLY A 51 -0.79 -24.20 7.10
C GLY A 51 -0.39 -22.82 7.62
N LEU A 52 -0.06 -21.81 6.80
CA LEU A 52 -0.02 -20.41 7.28
C LEU A 52 -0.50 -19.42 6.21
N SER A 53 -1.79 -19.06 6.24
CA SER A 53 -2.33 -17.92 5.49
C SER A 53 -2.44 -16.68 6.37
N ILE A 54 -1.35 -16.26 7.02
CA ILE A 54 -1.34 -14.95 7.65
C ILE A 54 -1.22 -13.90 6.54
N GLY A 55 -2.26 -13.09 6.40
CA GLY A 55 -2.34 -12.02 5.42
C GLY A 55 -1.23 -10.99 5.63
N ALA A 56 -0.46 -10.71 4.58
CA ALA A 56 0.40 -9.53 4.37
C ALA A 56 1.43 -9.12 5.45
N SER A 57 1.48 -9.70 6.64
CA SER A 57 2.22 -9.13 7.78
C SER A 57 3.65 -9.65 7.97
N LEU A 58 4.04 -10.79 7.38
CA LEU A 58 5.47 -11.11 7.19
C LEU A 58 6.16 -10.18 6.18
N LEU A 59 5.36 -9.40 5.44
CA LEU A 59 5.79 -8.40 4.50
C LEU A 59 5.22 -7.02 4.84
N ALA A 60 4.91 -6.74 6.12
CA ALA A 60 4.43 -5.41 6.50
C ALA A 60 5.48 -4.38 6.07
N PRO A 61 5.22 -3.55 5.04
CA PRO A 61 6.15 -2.51 4.66
C PRO A 61 6.31 -1.58 5.86
N ARG A 62 7.49 -0.93 5.96
CA ARG A 62 7.81 0.11 6.95
C ARG A 62 6.53 0.87 7.32
N PRO A 63 6.18 0.99 8.61
CA PRO A 63 4.90 1.60 8.95
C PRO A 63 4.90 3.02 8.39
N LYS A 64 3.96 3.30 7.48
CA LYS A 64 3.95 4.50 6.64
C LYS A 64 4.13 5.75 7.50
N ALA A 65 5.12 6.58 7.18
CA ALA A 65 5.28 7.86 7.85
C ALA A 65 4.03 8.72 7.60
N PRO A 66 3.48 9.37 8.64
CA PRO A 66 2.32 10.25 8.48
C PRO A 66 2.64 11.37 7.50
N ASP A 67 1.74 11.61 6.55
CA ASP A 67 1.84 12.73 5.62
C ASP A 67 1.09 13.95 6.18
N THR A 68 1.47 15.13 5.73
CA THR A 68 0.83 16.38 6.16
C THR A 68 -0.38 16.68 5.28
N SER A 69 -1.56 16.80 5.90
CA SER A 69 -2.79 17.16 5.18
C SER A 69 -2.64 18.48 4.43
N ALA A 70 -3.31 18.60 3.28
CA ALA A 70 -3.31 19.84 2.49
C ALA A 70 -3.94 20.99 3.29
N SER A 71 -4.99 20.68 4.04
CA SER A 71 -5.66 21.62 4.96
C SER A 71 -4.73 22.24 5.99
N MET A 72 -3.71 21.51 6.47
CA MET A 72 -2.71 22.03 7.41
C MET A 72 -1.72 23.01 6.77
N LYS A 73 -1.47 22.89 5.46
CA LYS A 73 -0.60 23.80 4.70
C LYS A 73 -1.36 25.05 4.24
N ASP A 74 -2.58 24.86 3.75
CA ASP A 74 -3.36 25.92 3.11
C ASP A 74 -3.95 26.92 4.11
N ARG A 75 -4.12 26.54 5.39
CA ARG A 75 -4.70 27.40 6.43
C ARG A 75 -3.98 28.74 6.68
N LEU A 76 -2.72 28.89 6.25
CA LEU A 76 -1.92 30.11 6.45
C LEU A 76 -2.09 31.14 5.32
N PHE A 77 -2.77 30.77 4.23
CA PHE A 77 -2.93 31.60 3.04
C PHE A 77 -4.41 31.72 2.66
N ALA A 78 -4.97 32.91 2.80
CA ALA A 78 -6.36 33.17 2.48
C ALA A 78 -6.57 33.11 0.96
N SER A 79 -7.42 32.18 0.51
CA SER A 79 -7.74 31.99 -0.90
C SER A 79 -9.25 31.88 -1.12
N ILE A 80 -9.71 32.30 -2.30
CA ILE A 80 -11.10 32.11 -2.72
C ILE A 80 -11.20 30.82 -3.54
N ASN A 81 -11.81 29.80 -2.94
CA ASN A 81 -12.03 28.53 -3.60
C ASN A 81 -13.52 28.14 -3.46
N PRO A 82 -14.32 28.24 -4.54
CA PRO A 82 -15.75 27.93 -4.50
C PRO A 82 -16.02 26.43 -4.25
N ARG A 83 -15.00 25.58 -4.42
CA ARG A 83 -15.06 24.13 -4.19
C ARG A 83 -14.30 23.71 -2.93
N ALA A 84 -13.91 24.65 -2.07
CA ALA A 84 -13.26 24.33 -0.81
C ALA A 84 -14.17 23.41 0.02
N PHE A 85 -13.60 22.28 0.41
CA PHE A 85 -14.21 21.32 1.31
C PHE A 85 -14.51 21.96 2.67
N ARG A 86 -15.30 21.27 3.49
CA ARG A 86 -15.58 21.72 4.85
C ARG A 86 -14.42 21.36 5.76
N THR A 87 -14.16 22.20 6.75
CA THR A 87 -13.03 22.05 7.67
C THR A 87 -13.50 21.83 9.10
N PHE A 88 -12.83 20.91 9.80
CA PHE A 88 -12.97 20.62 11.22
C PHE A 88 -11.71 21.11 11.93
N ALA A 89 -11.84 22.02 12.88
CA ALA A 89 -10.75 22.60 13.65
C ALA A 89 -10.88 22.25 15.14
N PHE A 90 -9.77 21.87 15.77
CA PHE A 90 -9.72 21.42 17.16
C PHE A 90 -8.44 21.92 17.84
N GLY A 91 -8.44 21.85 19.17
CA GLY A 91 -7.40 22.44 19.98
C GLY A 91 -7.30 23.95 19.84
N THR A 92 -6.13 24.51 20.17
CA THR A 92 -5.81 25.94 19.98
C THR A 92 -4.81 26.07 18.85
N THR A 93 -5.30 26.43 17.66
CA THR A 93 -4.47 26.34 16.45
C THR A 93 -4.76 27.46 15.46
N ALA A 94 -3.95 27.55 14.40
CA ALA A 94 -4.29 28.34 13.22
C ALA A 94 -5.48 27.70 12.48
N LEU A 95 -6.62 28.40 12.48
CA LEU A 95 -7.86 27.98 11.84
C LEU A 95 -7.79 28.14 10.31
N ALA A 96 -8.72 27.51 9.60
CA ALA A 96 -8.79 27.61 8.14
C ALA A 96 -9.04 29.06 7.66
N THR A 97 -8.52 29.41 6.50
CA THR A 97 -8.65 30.76 5.91
C THR A 97 -9.42 30.77 4.59
N ASP A 98 -10.45 29.93 4.51
CA ASP A 98 -11.31 29.80 3.33
C ASP A 98 -12.17 31.07 3.12
N ILE A 99 -11.85 31.86 2.08
CA ILE A 99 -12.68 32.99 1.69
C ILE A 99 -13.92 32.47 0.97
N ARG A 100 -15.10 32.63 1.58
CA ARG A 100 -16.37 32.20 0.99
C ARG A 100 -17.08 33.28 0.20
N ASP A 101 -16.93 34.54 0.60
CA ASP A 101 -17.50 35.67 -0.13
C ASP A 101 -16.69 36.95 0.15
N GLN A 102 -16.68 37.87 -0.81
CA GLN A 102 -16.07 39.19 -0.66
C GLN A 102 -16.71 40.23 -1.56
N GLU A 103 -16.82 41.48 -1.09
CA GLU A 103 -17.45 42.59 -1.80
C GLU A 103 -16.73 43.91 -1.54
N PHE A 104 -16.62 44.73 -2.58
CA PHE A 104 -16.24 46.14 -2.42
C PHE A 104 -17.50 46.99 -2.27
N THR A 105 -17.42 48.06 -1.47
CA THR A 105 -18.46 49.10 -1.51
C THR A 105 -18.49 49.77 -2.88
N ASP A 106 -19.61 50.42 -3.22
CA ASP A 106 -19.81 51.05 -4.54
C ASP A 106 -18.73 52.10 -4.86
N ASP A 107 -18.25 52.81 -3.85
CA ASP A 107 -17.17 53.79 -3.92
C ASP A 107 -15.76 53.18 -3.77
N GLN A 108 -15.68 51.85 -3.64
CA GLN A 108 -14.46 51.07 -3.39
C GLN A 108 -13.67 51.54 -2.16
N SER A 109 -14.30 52.24 -1.21
CA SER A 109 -13.64 52.71 0.00
C SER A 109 -13.41 51.60 1.02
N TYR A 110 -14.21 50.53 0.98
CA TYR A 110 -14.09 49.35 1.82
C TYR A 110 -14.14 48.05 1.03
N LEU A 111 -13.38 47.05 1.50
CA LEU A 111 -13.51 45.65 1.12
C LEU A 111 -14.06 44.86 2.31
N HIS A 112 -15.15 44.15 2.11
CA HIS A 112 -15.74 43.20 3.04
C HIS A 112 -15.34 41.79 2.64
N ARG A 113 -14.80 41.00 3.56
CA ARG A 113 -14.39 39.62 3.32
C ARG A 113 -14.92 38.70 4.42
N PHE A 114 -15.46 37.57 4.02
CA PHE A 114 -16.00 36.56 4.92
C PHE A 114 -15.13 35.30 4.82
N VAL A 115 -14.40 35.04 5.88
CA VAL A 115 -13.49 33.91 6.01
C VAL A 115 -14.16 32.87 6.90
N VAL A 116 -14.50 31.71 6.34
CA VAL A 116 -15.04 30.60 7.14
C VAL A 116 -13.88 29.82 7.72
N VAL A 117 -13.82 29.77 9.05
CA VAL A 117 -12.68 29.21 9.79
C VAL A 117 -12.91 27.77 10.22
N ALA A 118 -14.17 27.39 10.40
CA ALA A 118 -14.58 26.02 10.70
C ALA A 118 -16.03 25.79 10.26
N SER A 119 -16.35 24.56 9.88
CA SER A 119 -17.71 24.14 9.52
C SER A 119 -18.49 23.55 10.72
N HIS A 120 -18.20 24.08 11.90
CA HIS A 120 -18.85 23.79 13.17
C HIS A 120 -18.71 24.99 14.10
N LYS A 121 -19.35 24.93 15.28
CA LYS A 121 -19.18 25.92 16.35
C LYS A 121 -17.76 25.84 16.92
N ILE A 122 -17.14 26.99 17.13
CA ILE A 122 -15.83 27.11 17.80
C ILE A 122 -15.95 27.85 19.13
N HIS A 123 -14.95 27.74 20.01
CA HIS A 123 -14.97 28.42 21.30
C HIS A 123 -14.60 29.91 21.19
N ALA A 124 -13.50 30.23 20.51
CA ALA A 124 -13.04 31.61 20.40
C ALA A 124 -12.17 31.85 19.15
N ILE A 125 -12.12 33.11 18.71
CA ILE A 125 -11.08 33.61 17.81
C ILE A 125 -10.25 34.58 18.64
N ARG A 126 -8.98 34.23 18.86
CA ARG A 126 -8.10 34.93 19.79
C ARG A 126 -7.40 36.09 19.11
N GLU A 127 -6.74 35.81 17.98
CA GLU A 127 -5.86 36.74 17.31
C GLU A 127 -5.86 36.55 15.80
N ILE A 128 -5.54 37.61 15.07
CA ILE A 128 -5.33 37.56 13.61
C ILE A 128 -4.03 38.25 13.30
N TRP A 129 -3.20 37.56 12.52
CA TRP A 129 -1.92 38.04 12.02
C TRP A 129 -1.98 38.20 10.51
N PHE A 130 -1.42 39.30 10.02
CA PHE A 130 -1.21 39.54 8.60
C PHE A 130 0.28 39.54 8.32
N ASP A 131 0.71 38.66 7.42
CA ASP A 131 2.12 38.38 7.18
C ASP A 131 2.85 37.97 8.47
N ASP A 132 3.65 38.87 9.05
CA ASP A 132 4.41 38.72 10.30
C ASP A 132 3.96 39.69 11.41
N LYS A 133 2.89 40.46 11.18
CA LYS A 133 2.40 41.50 12.09
C LYS A 133 1.07 41.14 12.71
N LEU A 134 0.97 41.37 14.02
CA LEU A 134 -0.29 41.21 14.76
C LEU A 134 -1.29 42.27 14.28
N ALA A 135 -2.39 41.82 13.67
CA ALA A 135 -3.39 42.68 13.05
C ALA A 135 -4.59 42.94 13.97
N TRP A 136 -4.99 41.95 14.77
CA TRP A 136 -6.14 42.04 15.67
C TRP A 136 -6.02 41.08 16.86
N THR A 137 -6.56 41.48 18.01
CA THR A 137 -6.74 40.62 19.19
C THR A 137 -8.15 40.77 19.75
N LEU A 138 -8.65 39.71 20.40
CA LEU A 138 -9.98 39.68 21.00
C LEU A 138 -10.20 40.79 22.04
N ALA A 139 -9.20 41.04 22.88
CA ALA A 139 -9.28 42.07 23.93
C ALA A 139 -9.00 43.49 23.43
N GLY A 140 -8.13 43.63 22.42
CA GLY A 140 -7.59 44.92 22.00
C GLY A 140 -8.15 45.48 20.70
N GLY A 141 -8.91 44.70 19.92
CA GLY A 141 -9.35 45.10 18.59
C GLY A 141 -8.19 45.16 17.59
N ALA A 142 -8.31 46.01 16.56
CA ALA A 142 -7.28 46.16 15.53
C ALA A 142 -6.01 46.81 16.11
N GLN A 143 -4.84 46.24 15.79
CA GLN A 143 -3.55 46.59 16.38
C GLN A 143 -2.65 47.38 15.42
N GLY A 144 -1.67 48.09 15.99
CA GLY A 144 -0.58 48.72 15.23
C GLY A 144 -1.03 49.60 14.06
N GLU A 145 -0.44 49.37 12.89
CA GLU A 145 -0.76 50.11 11.66
C GLU A 145 -2.16 49.83 11.10
N PHE A 146 -2.80 48.74 11.56
CA PHE A 146 -4.14 48.35 11.14
C PHE A 146 -5.24 49.01 11.99
N ALA A 147 -4.87 49.64 13.11
CA ALA A 147 -5.80 50.37 13.97
C ALA A 147 -6.51 51.49 13.20
N GLY A 148 -7.85 51.47 13.22
CA GLY A 148 -8.67 52.41 12.45
C GLY A 148 -8.78 52.14 10.95
N TYR A 149 -8.13 51.08 10.43
CA TYR A 149 -8.24 50.63 9.04
C TYR A 149 -8.86 49.24 8.91
N LEU A 150 -8.74 48.40 9.94
CA LEU A 150 -9.34 47.07 10.02
C LEU A 150 -10.51 47.06 11.02
N THR A 151 -11.62 46.42 10.65
CA THR A 151 -12.67 46.04 11.58
C THR A 151 -12.90 44.54 11.46
N VAL A 152 -12.85 43.83 12.58
CA VAL A 152 -13.02 42.38 12.65
C VAL A 152 -14.26 42.08 13.47
N THR A 153 -15.16 41.26 12.92
CA THR A 153 -16.32 40.74 13.63
C THR A 153 -16.24 39.21 13.65
N PRO A 154 -15.79 38.60 14.76
CA PRO A 154 -15.79 37.15 14.89
C PRO A 154 -17.21 36.64 15.14
N VAL A 155 -17.61 35.60 14.42
CA VAL A 155 -18.87 34.89 14.62
C VAL A 155 -18.56 33.42 14.88
N LEU A 156 -18.76 33.00 16.13
CA LEU A 156 -18.39 31.67 16.62
C LEU A 156 -19.32 30.55 16.14
N GLU A 157 -20.55 30.91 15.77
CA GLU A 157 -21.53 30.04 15.13
C GLU A 157 -22.50 30.90 14.31
N GLY A 158 -22.51 30.71 12.99
CA GLY A 158 -23.40 31.45 12.09
C GLY A 158 -24.87 31.08 12.28
N SER A 159 -25.73 32.08 12.28
CA SER A 159 -27.18 31.93 12.40
C SER A 159 -27.89 33.08 11.69
N ALA A 160 -29.22 33.00 11.56
CA ALA A 160 -29.99 34.12 11.02
C ALA A 160 -29.89 35.38 11.90
N ALA A 161 -29.66 35.24 13.20
CA ALA A 161 -29.67 36.34 14.17
C ALA A 161 -28.39 37.19 14.11
N ASN A 162 -27.27 36.62 13.69
CA ASN A 162 -25.97 37.28 13.62
C ASN A 162 -25.44 37.46 12.18
N ALA A 163 -26.31 37.26 11.18
CA ALA A 163 -25.98 37.48 9.79
C ALA A 163 -25.64 38.96 9.54
N ILE A 164 -24.49 39.19 8.90
CA ILE A 164 -23.97 40.54 8.63
C ILE A 164 -24.45 40.97 7.23
N ASN A 165 -25.32 41.97 7.18
CA ASN A 165 -25.88 42.50 5.94
C ASN A 165 -25.04 43.68 5.44
N ILE A 166 -24.46 43.55 4.25
CA ILE A 166 -23.66 44.61 3.61
C ILE A 166 -24.40 45.22 2.42
N SER A 167 -24.97 44.38 1.55
CA SER A 167 -25.67 44.78 0.33
C SER A 167 -26.82 43.82 0.00
N ALA A 168 -27.58 44.08 -1.06
CA ALA A 168 -28.59 43.12 -1.54
C ALA A 168 -27.97 41.77 -1.95
N ARG A 169 -26.73 41.78 -2.45
CA ARG A 169 -25.96 40.55 -2.71
C ARG A 169 -25.57 39.93 -1.38
N MET A 170 -24.84 40.63 -0.53
CA MET A 170 -24.47 40.15 0.81
C MET A 170 -25.54 40.47 1.86
N GLY A 171 -26.74 39.92 1.64
CA GLY A 171 -27.93 40.12 2.47
C GLY A 171 -28.28 38.93 3.37
N SER A 172 -29.50 38.92 3.91
CA SER A 172 -29.91 38.11 5.06
C SER A 172 -29.94 36.58 4.82
N ALA A 173 -29.83 36.15 3.57
CA ALA A 173 -29.72 34.74 3.20
C ALA A 173 -28.31 34.14 3.40
N ARG A 174 -27.25 34.96 3.41
CA ARG A 174 -25.84 34.54 3.54
C ARG A 174 -25.40 34.53 5.02
N ARG A 175 -26.01 33.62 5.77
CA ARG A 175 -25.89 33.52 7.24
C ARG A 175 -24.87 32.49 7.77
N TYR A 176 -24.23 31.75 6.87
CA TYR A 176 -23.25 30.69 7.20
C TYR A 176 -23.71 29.77 8.35
N THR A 177 -24.98 29.33 8.31
CA THR A 177 -25.61 28.60 9.43
C THR A 177 -24.76 27.44 9.93
N GLY A 178 -24.42 27.46 11.22
CA GLY A 178 -23.65 26.43 11.92
C GLY A 178 -22.15 26.43 11.66
N CYS A 179 -21.64 27.33 10.81
CA CYS A 179 -20.21 27.50 10.58
C CYS A 179 -19.68 28.69 11.40
N ALA A 180 -18.45 28.59 11.89
CA ALA A 180 -17.73 29.72 12.45
C ALA A 180 -17.07 30.53 11.31
N TYR A 181 -17.16 31.86 11.38
CA TYR A 181 -16.56 32.73 10.38
C TYR A 181 -16.09 34.06 10.97
N VAL A 182 -15.18 34.72 10.26
CA VAL A 182 -14.72 36.06 10.55
C VAL A 182 -15.12 36.99 9.43
N HIS A 183 -15.79 38.08 9.78
CA HIS A 183 -15.99 39.20 8.86
C HIS A 183 -14.87 40.21 9.04
N LEU A 184 -14.07 40.38 7.99
CA LEU A 184 -12.98 41.35 7.90
C LEU A 184 -13.44 42.50 7.00
N ARG A 185 -13.53 43.71 7.56
CA ARG A 185 -13.78 44.94 6.81
C ARG A 185 -12.49 45.75 6.75
N TYR A 186 -11.92 45.82 5.57
CA TYR A 186 -10.73 46.61 5.26
C TYR A 186 -11.14 47.97 4.73
N LYS A 187 -10.60 49.04 5.29
CA LYS A 187 -10.71 50.38 4.72
C LYS A 187 -9.55 50.59 3.74
N LEU A 188 -9.84 50.77 2.45
CA LEU A 188 -8.82 50.92 1.40
C LEU A 188 -8.35 52.37 1.24
N THR A 189 -9.11 53.32 1.79
CA THR A 189 -8.82 54.75 1.76
C THR A 189 -8.16 55.24 3.04
N GLY A 190 -7.34 56.28 2.92
CA GLY A 190 -6.73 56.98 4.04
C GLY A 190 -7.73 57.51 5.07
N ASN A 191 -7.36 57.48 6.36
CA ASN A 191 -8.16 58.14 7.41
C ASN A 191 -8.10 59.68 7.31
N THR A 192 -7.09 60.22 6.62
CA THR A 192 -6.97 61.64 6.30
C THR A 192 -6.43 61.80 4.88
N LYS A 193 -6.49 63.02 4.32
CA LYS A 193 -5.90 63.32 2.99
C LYS A 193 -4.38 63.14 2.90
N LYS A 194 -3.69 62.94 4.02
CA LYS A 194 -2.22 62.80 4.10
C LYS A 194 -1.75 61.41 4.55
N ALA A 195 -2.67 60.54 4.97
CA ALA A 195 -2.35 59.19 5.44
C ALA A 195 -2.87 58.19 4.42
N GLU A 196 -2.03 57.26 3.97
CA GLU A 196 -2.46 56.15 3.11
C GLU A 196 -2.93 54.98 3.98
N SER A 197 -3.90 54.20 3.47
CA SER A 197 -4.29 52.96 4.15
C SER A 197 -3.21 51.89 3.96
N PRO A 198 -2.91 51.05 4.98
CA PRO A 198 -2.05 49.87 4.79
C PRO A 198 -2.60 48.88 3.76
N PHE A 199 -3.88 48.99 3.39
CA PHE A 199 -4.56 48.14 2.40
C PHE A 199 -4.76 48.83 1.04
N ALA A 200 -4.21 50.03 0.82
CA ALA A 200 -4.48 50.81 -0.39
C ALA A 200 -4.00 50.14 -1.68
N GLN A 201 -2.90 49.39 -1.61
CA GLN A 201 -2.33 48.67 -2.76
C GLN A 201 -2.88 47.24 -2.89
N SER A 202 -2.90 46.50 -1.78
CA SER A 202 -3.45 45.15 -1.71
C SER A 202 -3.81 44.81 -0.27
N VAL A 203 -4.76 43.89 -0.09
CA VAL A 203 -4.93 43.20 1.19
C VAL A 203 -3.95 42.02 1.30
N PRO A 204 -3.45 41.70 2.51
CA PRO A 204 -2.56 40.57 2.74
C PRO A 204 -3.17 39.24 2.30
N SER A 205 -2.37 38.38 1.68
CA SER A 205 -2.75 37.01 1.32
C SER A 205 -2.36 36.00 2.41
N ARG A 206 -1.24 36.22 3.11
CA ARG A 206 -0.86 35.45 4.29
C ARG A 206 -1.64 35.96 5.49
N VAL A 207 -2.60 35.17 5.95
CA VAL A 207 -3.47 35.49 7.07
C VAL A 207 -3.43 34.29 8.01
N THR A 208 -3.07 34.53 9.27
CA THR A 208 -3.10 33.48 10.30
C THR A 208 -4.16 33.86 11.32
N ILE A 209 -5.24 33.09 11.38
CA ILE A 209 -6.33 33.29 12.35
C ILE A 209 -6.15 32.27 13.46
N ILE A 210 -5.77 32.71 14.65
CA ILE A 210 -5.53 31.83 15.80
C ILE A 210 -6.81 31.78 16.63
N GLY A 211 -7.27 30.57 16.94
CA GLY A 211 -8.49 30.38 17.70
C GLY A 211 -8.58 29.03 18.40
N ASP A 212 -9.60 28.93 19.25
CA ASP A 212 -9.92 27.77 20.06
C ASP A 212 -11.05 27.01 19.36
N GLY A 213 -10.78 25.77 18.97
CA GLY A 213 -11.57 24.97 18.03
C GLY A 213 -12.87 24.37 18.59
N ALA A 214 -13.15 23.13 18.18
CA ALA A 214 -14.41 22.43 18.44
C ALA A 214 -14.69 22.21 19.93
N TYR A 215 -15.99 22.14 20.26
CA TYR A 215 -16.48 21.56 21.50
C TYR A 215 -16.38 20.04 21.39
N ILE A 216 -15.75 19.40 22.37
CA ILE A 216 -15.34 17.99 22.32
C ILE A 216 -16.26 17.17 23.22
N TYR A 217 -16.59 15.98 22.74
CA TYR A 217 -17.24 14.96 23.53
C TYR A 217 -16.19 14.24 24.40
N ASP A 218 -16.34 14.38 25.72
CA ASP A 218 -15.53 13.64 26.70
C ASP A 218 -16.39 12.57 27.37
N PRO A 219 -16.20 11.28 27.06
CA PRO A 219 -16.97 10.19 27.65
C PRO A 219 -16.73 10.04 29.15
N ARG A 220 -15.65 10.62 29.72
CA ARG A 220 -15.44 10.68 31.18
C ARG A 220 -16.46 11.58 31.86
N LEU A 221 -17.13 12.45 31.11
CA LEU A 221 -18.20 13.34 31.55
C LEU A 221 -19.58 12.89 31.05
N ASP A 222 -19.73 11.62 30.65
CA ASP A 222 -21.00 11.02 30.24
C ASP A 222 -21.37 9.84 31.15
N SER A 223 -22.40 10.05 31.98
CA SER A 223 -22.95 9.05 32.91
C SER A 223 -23.54 7.80 32.24
N THR A 224 -23.78 7.79 30.92
CA THR A 224 -24.39 6.67 30.20
C THR A 224 -23.38 5.66 29.67
N VAL A 225 -22.09 6.02 29.64
CA VAL A 225 -20.99 5.20 29.09
C VAL A 225 -19.85 4.98 30.10
N GLY A 226 -20.13 5.14 31.39
CA GLY A 226 -19.19 4.87 32.49
C GLY A 226 -18.41 6.07 33.02
N GLY A 227 -18.64 7.27 32.50
CA GLY A 227 -18.14 8.52 33.08
C GLY A 227 -19.10 9.13 34.11
N ASP A 228 -18.81 10.36 34.54
CA ASP A 228 -19.64 11.13 35.46
C ASP A 228 -19.90 12.53 34.89
N GLY A 229 -21.10 12.75 34.33
CA GLY A 229 -21.47 14.09 33.88
C GLY A 229 -22.64 14.16 32.90
N PRO A 230 -22.91 15.38 32.38
CA PRO A 230 -24.08 15.67 31.57
C PRO A 230 -23.87 15.45 30.06
N GLN A 231 -22.65 15.15 29.59
CA GLN A 231 -22.39 14.99 28.16
C GLN A 231 -23.05 13.74 27.61
N ARG A 232 -23.43 13.73 26.34
CA ARG A 232 -24.05 12.59 25.64
C ARG A 232 -23.47 12.44 24.24
N ALA A 233 -23.07 11.23 23.86
CA ALA A 233 -22.48 10.95 22.55
C ALA A 233 -23.42 11.28 21.37
N ASP A 234 -24.73 11.15 21.54
CA ASP A 234 -25.76 11.37 20.53
C ASP A 234 -26.34 12.79 20.53
N ASP A 235 -26.03 13.61 21.54
CA ASP A 235 -26.46 15.00 21.66
C ASP A 235 -25.27 15.96 21.78
N GLN A 236 -24.81 16.46 20.64
CA GLN A 236 -23.73 17.43 20.55
C GLN A 236 -24.00 18.78 21.26
N THR A 237 -25.24 19.08 21.66
CA THR A 237 -25.52 20.31 22.41
C THR A 237 -25.01 20.23 23.84
N THR A 238 -24.74 19.02 24.33
CA THR A 238 -24.17 18.75 25.65
C THR A 238 -22.64 18.80 25.66
N TRP A 239 -21.98 18.76 24.49
CA TRP A 239 -20.53 18.72 24.39
C TRP A 239 -19.91 20.04 24.89
N GLY A 240 -18.83 19.91 25.65
CA GLY A 240 -18.18 21.02 26.33
C GLY A 240 -16.94 21.51 25.58
N TRP A 241 -16.52 22.74 25.88
CA TRP A 241 -15.15 23.16 25.59
C TRP A 241 -14.38 23.20 26.89
N ASP A 242 -13.21 22.58 26.87
CA ASP A 242 -12.23 22.56 27.96
C ASP A 242 -10.83 22.64 27.33
N GLU A 243 -9.95 23.43 27.94
CA GLU A 243 -8.63 23.76 27.38
C GLU A 243 -7.74 22.52 27.22
N ASP A 244 -7.86 21.55 28.13
CA ASP A 244 -7.09 20.30 28.08
C ASP A 244 -7.79 19.25 27.22
N ALA A 245 -9.09 19.04 27.42
CA ALA A 245 -9.84 18.02 26.68
C ALA A 245 -9.87 18.31 25.17
N CYS A 246 -9.94 19.58 24.77
CA CYS A 246 -9.96 19.95 23.35
C CYS A 246 -8.66 19.67 22.59
N ARG A 247 -7.59 19.37 23.34
CA ARG A 247 -6.25 19.07 22.85
C ARG A 247 -5.84 17.62 23.14
N ASN A 248 -6.73 16.82 23.73
CA ASN A 248 -6.46 15.42 24.04
C ASN A 248 -6.74 14.55 22.80
N PRO A 249 -5.73 13.90 22.19
CA PRO A 249 -5.87 13.25 20.88
C PRO A 249 -6.99 12.20 20.74
N PRO A 250 -7.17 11.24 21.68
CA PRO A 250 -8.27 10.29 21.58
C PRO A 250 -9.64 10.98 21.70
N LEU A 251 -9.80 12.03 22.51
CA LEU A 251 -11.07 12.74 22.64
C LEU A 251 -11.44 13.52 21.37
N VAL A 252 -10.45 14.18 20.76
CA VAL A 252 -10.62 14.86 19.47
C VAL A 252 -10.96 13.84 18.39
N MET A 253 -10.22 12.72 18.33
CA MET A 253 -10.46 11.65 17.36
C MET A 253 -11.87 11.06 17.53
N LEU A 254 -12.31 10.82 18.77
CA LEU A 254 -13.66 10.35 19.08
C LEU A 254 -14.73 11.32 18.58
N THR A 255 -14.56 12.61 18.87
CA THR A 255 -15.49 13.66 18.41
C THR A 255 -15.54 13.72 16.89
N TRP A 256 -14.40 13.57 16.21
CA TRP A 256 -14.34 13.52 14.76
C TRP A 256 -15.00 12.25 14.18
N LEU A 257 -14.86 11.10 14.84
CA LEU A 257 -15.55 9.86 14.44
C LEU A 257 -17.07 10.00 14.58
N LEU A 258 -17.56 10.52 15.70
CA LEU A 258 -18.99 10.81 15.94
C LEU A 258 -19.54 11.83 14.95
N GLY A 259 -18.72 12.81 14.58
CA GLY A 259 -19.00 13.85 13.62
C GLY A 259 -19.88 14.98 14.16
N TRP A 260 -19.64 16.19 13.67
CA TRP A 260 -20.42 17.38 14.00
C TRP A 260 -21.59 17.53 13.04
N ARG A 261 -22.80 17.73 13.56
CA ARG A 261 -24.01 17.97 12.76
C ARG A 261 -24.46 19.43 12.86
N ILE A 262 -25.13 19.91 11.82
CA ILE A 262 -25.75 21.25 11.77
C ILE A 262 -27.21 21.07 11.38
N ARG A 263 -28.11 21.86 11.98
CA ARG A 263 -29.52 21.86 11.58
C ARG A 263 -29.69 22.57 10.23
N ASN A 264 -30.35 21.90 9.30
CA ASN A 264 -30.82 22.54 8.08
C ASN A 264 -31.83 23.63 8.45
N PRO A 265 -31.62 24.89 8.08
CA PRO A 265 -32.48 25.98 8.54
C PRO A 265 -33.82 26.07 7.80
N VAL A 266 -34.06 25.21 6.79
CA VAL A 266 -35.34 25.07 6.07
C VAL A 266 -36.12 23.89 6.62
N THR A 267 -35.48 22.73 6.75
CA THR A 267 -36.15 21.48 7.16
C THR A 267 -36.05 21.18 8.65
N ASN A 268 -35.24 21.93 9.40
CA ASN A 268 -34.85 21.67 10.80
C ASN A 268 -34.20 20.29 11.06
N ALA A 269 -33.94 19.49 10.02
CA ALA A 269 -33.27 18.20 10.15
C ALA A 269 -31.77 18.38 10.41
N TRP A 270 -31.21 17.57 11.32
CA TRP A 270 -29.77 17.49 11.52
C TRP A 270 -29.09 16.86 10.31
N LYS A 271 -28.02 17.48 9.83
CA LYS A 271 -27.17 16.93 8.77
C LYS A 271 -25.72 16.93 9.23
N LEU A 272 -25.01 15.85 8.92
CA LEU A 272 -23.57 15.78 9.14
C LEU A 272 -22.88 16.93 8.37
N ALA A 273 -22.07 17.70 9.09
CA ALA A 273 -21.35 18.83 8.54
C ALA A 273 -19.88 18.49 8.32
N VAL A 274 -19.24 17.88 9.32
CA VAL A 274 -17.83 17.43 9.30
C VAL A 274 -17.64 16.22 10.21
N GLY A 275 -16.58 15.45 10.00
CA GLY A 275 -16.33 14.18 10.68
C GLY A 275 -17.05 13.00 10.03
N LYS A 276 -16.90 11.80 10.60
CA LYS A 276 -17.36 10.56 9.94
C LYS A 276 -18.81 10.21 10.19
N GLY A 277 -19.41 10.66 11.29
CA GLY A 277 -20.80 10.35 11.59
C GLY A 277 -21.02 8.90 12.05
N VAL A 278 -19.98 8.23 12.56
CA VAL A 278 -20.03 6.84 13.03
C VAL A 278 -20.98 6.75 14.24
N PRO A 279 -21.94 5.81 14.25
CA PRO A 279 -22.80 5.62 15.41
C PRO A 279 -22.00 5.26 16.67
N PRO A 280 -22.34 5.82 17.85
CA PRO A 280 -21.63 5.51 19.10
C PRO A 280 -21.51 4.02 19.41
N ALA A 281 -22.52 3.21 19.05
CA ALA A 281 -22.52 1.76 19.25
C ALA A 281 -21.43 0.99 18.47
N ARG A 282 -20.84 1.61 17.43
CA ARG A 282 -19.73 1.07 16.63
C ARG A 282 -18.36 1.53 17.14
N ILE A 283 -18.30 2.15 18.30
CA ILE A 283 -17.07 2.68 18.90
C ILE A 283 -16.95 2.10 20.32
N ASP A 284 -15.79 1.56 20.66
CA ASP A 284 -15.50 1.13 22.02
C ASP A 284 -15.12 2.34 22.88
N ILE A 285 -16.14 3.02 23.43
CA ILE A 285 -15.97 4.23 24.24
C ILE A 285 -15.05 4.01 25.46
N ALA A 286 -15.03 2.81 26.04
CA ALA A 286 -14.17 2.52 27.20
C ALA A 286 -12.68 2.57 26.84
N SER A 287 -12.32 2.10 25.64
CA SER A 287 -10.94 2.23 25.14
C SER A 287 -10.52 3.71 24.98
N PHE A 288 -11.43 4.58 24.53
CA PHE A 288 -11.17 6.02 24.41
C PHE A 288 -11.01 6.70 25.76
N ILE A 289 -11.79 6.31 26.79
CA ILE A 289 -11.59 6.79 28.17
C ILE A 289 -10.18 6.42 28.67
N THR A 290 -9.78 5.16 28.46
CA THR A 290 -8.48 4.65 28.90
C THR A 290 -7.33 5.38 28.20
N ALA A 291 -7.43 5.54 26.88
CA ALA A 291 -6.48 6.29 26.08
C ALA A 291 -6.40 7.77 26.49
N ALA A 292 -7.55 8.42 26.76
CA ALA A 292 -7.59 9.83 27.18
C ALA A 292 -6.87 10.05 28.50
N ASN A 293 -7.07 9.16 29.48
CA ASN A 293 -6.38 9.21 30.77
C ASN A 293 -4.86 9.04 30.60
N MET A 294 -4.41 8.12 29.73
CA MET A 294 -2.98 7.96 29.42
C MET A 294 -2.36 9.20 28.76
N CYS A 295 -3.11 9.88 27.89
CA CYS A 295 -2.66 11.12 27.24
C CYS A 295 -2.52 12.29 28.21
N ASP A 296 -3.31 12.31 29.28
CA ASP A 296 -3.30 13.34 30.33
C ASP A 296 -2.24 13.11 31.43
N GLU A 297 -1.57 11.95 31.44
CA GLU A 297 -0.53 11.67 32.43
C GLU A 297 0.59 12.74 32.41
N PRO A 298 1.00 13.27 33.56
CA PRO A 298 2.05 14.27 33.63
C PRO A 298 3.42 13.64 33.33
N VAL A 299 4.14 14.21 32.36
CA VAL A 299 5.52 13.86 32.01
C VAL A 299 6.42 15.05 32.34
N THR A 300 7.51 14.80 33.06
CA THR A 300 8.50 15.83 33.40
C THR A 300 9.23 16.34 32.15
N LYS A 301 9.75 17.57 32.15
CA LYS A 301 10.55 18.14 31.04
C LYS A 301 12.02 18.25 31.42
N ALA A 302 12.91 18.26 30.42
CA ALA A 302 14.33 18.58 30.58
C ALA A 302 14.55 19.93 31.29
N ALA A 303 13.78 20.93 30.87
CA ALA A 303 13.84 22.30 31.40
C ALA A 303 13.14 22.48 32.77
N GLY A 304 12.65 21.40 33.39
CA GLY A 304 11.86 21.43 34.62
C GLY A 304 10.35 21.61 34.39
N GLY A 305 9.54 21.22 35.38
CA GLY A 305 8.08 21.19 35.28
C GLY A 305 7.54 19.92 34.61
N THR A 306 6.23 19.88 34.38
CA THR A 306 5.52 18.77 33.75
C THR A 306 4.64 19.26 32.60
N GLU A 307 4.51 18.47 31.53
CA GLU A 307 3.44 18.59 30.53
C GLU A 307 2.64 17.29 30.46
N PRO A 308 1.37 17.34 30.02
CA PRO A 308 0.64 16.13 29.65
C PRO A 308 1.40 15.29 28.61
N ARG A 309 1.22 13.98 28.66
CA ARG A 309 1.94 13.04 27.80
C ARG A 309 1.77 13.36 26.33
N TYR A 310 0.54 13.51 25.87
CA TYR A 310 0.20 13.78 24.48
C TYR A 310 -0.86 14.87 24.35
N ARG A 311 -0.60 15.81 23.44
CA ARG A 311 -1.53 16.84 22.98
C ARG A 311 -1.56 16.89 21.46
N CYS A 312 -2.70 17.27 20.89
CA CYS A 312 -2.81 17.54 19.46
C CYS A 312 -3.69 18.76 19.17
N ASP A 313 -3.31 19.51 18.15
CA ASP A 313 -3.96 20.74 17.74
C ASP A 313 -3.93 20.81 16.20
N GLY A 314 -5.03 21.22 15.57
CA GLY A 314 -5.04 21.27 14.11
C GLY A 314 -6.40 21.36 13.44
N VAL A 315 -6.38 21.12 12.14
CA VAL A 315 -7.51 21.27 11.22
C VAL A 315 -7.44 20.14 10.21
N PHE A 316 -8.58 19.54 9.95
CA PHE A 316 -8.77 18.59 8.85
C PHE A 316 -9.87 19.08 7.92
N SER A 317 -9.77 18.67 6.67
CA SER A 317 -10.78 18.93 5.65
C SER A 317 -11.52 17.64 5.34
N GLU A 318 -12.79 17.74 4.96
CA GLU A 318 -13.56 16.62 4.41
C GLU A 318 -13.00 16.09 3.08
N GLY A 319 -12.09 16.85 2.45
CA GLY A 319 -11.32 16.40 1.30
C GLY A 319 -10.08 15.57 1.65
N ASP A 320 -9.67 15.51 2.92
CA ASP A 320 -8.53 14.70 3.37
C ASP A 320 -8.96 13.22 3.49
N ASP A 321 -8.08 12.30 3.09
CA ASP A 321 -8.34 10.87 3.19
C ASP A 321 -8.53 10.43 4.65
N THR A 322 -9.55 9.60 4.90
CA THR A 322 -9.85 9.06 6.23
C THR A 322 -8.63 8.42 6.90
N SER A 323 -7.87 7.62 6.14
CA SER A 323 -6.68 6.94 6.64
C SER A 323 -5.59 7.93 7.04
N LEU A 324 -5.43 9.03 6.28
CA LEU A 324 -4.46 10.08 6.59
C LEU A 324 -4.80 10.78 7.92
N VAL A 325 -6.08 11.12 8.12
CA VAL A 325 -6.54 11.75 9.37
C VAL A 325 -6.30 10.84 10.57
N LEU A 326 -6.67 9.56 10.46
CA LEU A 326 -6.46 8.58 11.52
C LEU A 326 -4.96 8.29 11.75
N GLU A 327 -4.13 8.25 10.71
CA GLU A 327 -2.66 8.12 10.82
C GLU A 327 -2.06 9.31 11.58
N ASN A 328 -2.51 10.53 11.30
CA ASN A 328 -2.05 11.73 12.01
C ASN A 328 -2.47 11.75 13.49
N PHE A 329 -3.70 11.34 13.82
CA PHE A 329 -4.12 11.19 15.22
C PHE A 329 -3.29 10.13 15.95
N LYS A 330 -3.12 8.93 15.35
CA LYS A 330 -2.29 7.86 15.92
C LYS A 330 -0.84 8.29 16.14
N ALA A 331 -0.26 9.01 15.17
CA ALA A 331 1.10 9.53 15.26
C ALA A 331 1.28 10.54 16.40
N ALA A 332 0.25 11.32 16.74
CA ALA A 332 0.31 12.31 17.83
C ALA A 332 0.31 11.69 19.25
N MET A 333 -0.09 10.42 19.39
CA MET A 333 -0.25 9.73 20.69
C MET A 333 0.34 8.31 20.76
N ASN A 334 1.20 7.91 19.82
CA ASN A 334 1.77 6.56 19.73
C ASN A 334 0.71 5.44 19.89
N ALA A 335 -0.40 5.57 19.16
CA ALA A 335 -1.54 4.67 19.28
C ALA A 335 -1.74 3.78 18.05
N GLU A 336 -2.41 2.65 18.27
CA GLU A 336 -2.97 1.82 17.23
C GLU A 336 -4.51 1.84 17.29
N LEU A 337 -5.12 1.59 16.14
CA LEU A 337 -6.57 1.52 16.00
C LEU A 337 -6.92 0.22 15.27
N ASP A 338 -7.82 -0.54 15.86
CA ASP A 338 -8.30 -1.82 15.36
C ASP A 338 -9.82 -1.92 15.46
N ASP A 339 -10.38 -2.90 14.74
CA ASP A 339 -11.80 -3.24 14.80
C ASP A 339 -11.93 -4.56 15.57
N VAL A 340 -12.58 -4.50 16.73
CA VAL A 340 -12.83 -5.65 17.58
C VAL A 340 -14.33 -5.76 17.82
N ASP A 341 -14.91 -6.91 17.48
CA ASP A 341 -16.34 -7.18 17.57
C ASP A 341 -17.22 -6.14 16.83
N GLY A 342 -16.71 -5.58 15.73
CA GLY A 342 -17.40 -4.56 14.94
C GLY A 342 -17.32 -3.16 15.55
N ARG A 343 -16.55 -2.97 16.63
CA ARG A 343 -16.32 -1.70 17.31
C ARG A 343 -14.89 -1.21 17.08
N ILE A 344 -14.78 0.08 16.79
CA ILE A 344 -13.49 0.75 16.68
C ILE A 344 -12.90 0.91 18.08
N ARG A 345 -11.73 0.30 18.30
CA ARG A 345 -10.97 0.37 19.53
C ARG A 345 -9.67 1.13 19.30
N ILE A 346 -9.25 1.90 20.30
CA ILE A 346 -7.96 2.58 20.32
C ILE A 346 -7.09 2.05 21.47
N THR A 347 -5.83 1.77 21.16
CA THR A 347 -4.84 1.34 22.14
C THR A 347 -3.62 2.26 22.07
N VAL A 348 -3.35 3.00 23.16
CA VAL A 348 -2.13 3.79 23.31
C VAL A 348 -1.01 2.87 23.78
N LEU A 349 0.08 2.80 23.02
CA LEU A 349 1.20 1.94 23.36
C LEU A 349 2.01 2.56 24.49
N HIS A 350 2.08 1.83 25.61
CA HIS A 350 2.77 2.23 26.82
C HIS A 350 3.48 1.02 27.44
N ASN A 351 4.26 1.24 28.50
CA ASN A 351 4.96 0.15 29.18
C ASN A 351 4.01 -0.66 30.09
N ASP A 352 3.36 -1.66 29.51
CA ASP A 352 2.49 -2.66 30.14
C ASP A 352 3.16 -4.04 30.28
N LEU A 353 4.45 -4.14 29.93
CA LEU A 353 5.22 -5.40 29.88
C LEU A 353 5.47 -6.06 31.24
N GLY A 354 5.12 -5.39 32.35
CA GLY A 354 5.17 -5.94 33.71
C GLY A 354 4.00 -6.86 34.05
N THR A 355 2.92 -6.79 33.28
CA THR A 355 1.69 -7.57 33.47
C THR A 355 1.27 -8.21 32.16
N PRO A 356 2.05 -9.18 31.62
CA PRO A 356 1.70 -9.86 30.37
C PRO A 356 0.38 -10.62 30.52
N ILE A 357 -0.47 -10.55 29.49
CA ILE A 357 -1.79 -11.20 29.48
C ILE A 357 -1.65 -12.72 29.42
N ALA A 358 -0.62 -13.21 28.72
CA ALA A 358 -0.36 -14.64 28.59
C ALA A 358 1.14 -14.97 28.61
N HIS A 359 1.42 -16.18 29.06
CA HIS A 359 2.70 -16.86 28.91
C HIS A 359 2.51 -18.06 27.99
N PHE A 360 3.14 -18.04 26.82
CA PHE A 360 3.15 -19.15 25.88
C PHE A 360 4.45 -19.94 25.98
N THR A 361 4.32 -21.25 25.87
CA THR A 361 5.44 -22.20 25.90
C THR A 361 5.60 -22.86 24.53
N THR A 362 6.61 -23.71 24.39
CA THR A 362 6.83 -24.47 23.14
C THR A 362 5.65 -25.38 22.82
N ASP A 363 4.94 -25.86 23.84
CA ASP A 363 3.79 -26.76 23.69
C ASP A 363 2.55 -26.05 23.10
N ASP A 364 2.47 -24.72 23.19
CA ASP A 364 1.37 -23.93 22.65
C ASP A 364 1.47 -23.71 21.13
N ILE A 365 2.64 -23.98 20.53
CA ILE A 365 2.94 -23.72 19.12
C ILE A 365 2.78 -25.00 18.31
N LEU A 366 2.08 -24.89 17.19
CA LEU A 366 1.75 -25.96 16.25
C LEU A 366 2.54 -25.79 14.95
N GLY A 367 3.24 -26.86 14.56
CA GLY A 367 3.86 -26.97 13.24
C GLY A 367 5.05 -26.02 13.05
N GLU A 368 5.11 -25.43 11.86
CA GLU A 368 6.22 -24.58 11.43
C GLU A 368 6.11 -23.15 11.98
N PHE A 369 7.26 -22.51 12.15
CA PHE A 369 7.36 -21.12 12.58
C PHE A 369 8.31 -20.35 11.65
N THR A 370 8.12 -19.04 11.60
CA THR A 370 9.02 -18.08 10.96
C THR A 370 9.53 -17.12 12.02
N TRP A 371 10.85 -17.01 12.14
CA TRP A 371 11.50 -16.00 12.98
C TRP A 371 12.36 -15.11 12.09
N ASP A 372 11.94 -13.86 11.92
CA ASP A 372 12.75 -12.82 11.30
C ASP A 372 13.33 -11.92 12.39
N GLN A 373 14.60 -12.12 12.70
CA GLN A 373 15.29 -11.34 13.73
C GLN A 373 15.64 -9.93 13.25
N THR A 374 15.94 -9.77 11.96
CA THR A 374 16.53 -8.54 11.42
C THR A 374 15.96 -8.27 10.03
N PRO A 375 15.23 -7.16 9.84
CA PRO A 375 14.62 -6.83 8.57
C PRO A 375 15.70 -6.48 7.53
N PRO A 376 15.36 -6.51 6.23
CA PRO A 376 16.27 -6.12 5.17
C PRO A 376 16.88 -4.73 5.40
N LEU A 377 18.13 -4.52 4.98
CA LEU A 377 18.90 -3.29 5.24
C LEU A 377 18.27 -2.00 4.69
N LYS A 378 17.80 -2.05 3.44
CA LYS A 378 16.36 -1.88 3.25
C LYS A 378 15.66 -0.88 4.16
N ASP A 379 14.97 -1.50 5.10
CA ASP A 379 13.92 -1.05 5.96
C ASP A 379 14.41 -0.64 7.35
N THR A 380 15.73 -0.59 7.56
CA THR A 380 16.34 -0.09 8.80
C THR A 380 16.67 1.41 8.69
N PHE A 381 16.58 2.11 9.81
CA PHE A 381 16.97 3.51 9.95
C PHE A 381 17.59 3.74 11.32
N ASN A 382 18.54 4.66 11.40
CA ASN A 382 19.24 5.03 12.63
C ASN A 382 19.10 6.53 12.95
N ILE A 383 18.50 7.30 12.05
CA ILE A 383 18.27 8.74 12.20
C ILE A 383 16.81 9.03 11.88
N ILE A 384 16.13 9.82 12.70
CA ILE A 384 14.84 10.40 12.36
C ILE A 384 14.92 11.92 12.43
N ARG A 385 14.45 12.55 11.35
CA ARG A 385 14.27 14.00 11.21
C ARG A 385 12.87 14.34 10.73
N GLY A 386 12.48 15.60 10.79
CA GLY A 386 11.19 16.06 10.29
C GLY A 386 10.69 17.25 11.08
N GLY A 387 9.43 17.64 10.85
CA GLY A 387 8.87 18.86 11.41
C GLY A 387 7.68 18.67 12.33
N TYR A 388 7.45 19.67 13.18
CA TYR A 388 6.26 19.86 14.01
C TYR A 388 5.71 21.27 13.80
N THR A 389 4.46 21.52 14.15
CA THR A 389 3.84 22.85 13.99
C THR A 389 4.28 23.74 15.16
N ASP A 390 5.00 24.84 14.91
CA ASP A 390 5.41 25.73 16.00
C ASP A 390 4.39 26.87 16.21
N PRO A 391 3.69 26.92 17.36
CA PRO A 391 2.71 27.96 17.66
C PRO A 391 3.36 29.31 18.06
N SER A 392 4.69 29.41 18.14
CA SER A 392 5.36 30.66 18.54
C SER A 392 5.06 31.82 17.59
N ASN A 393 5.10 33.05 18.11
CA ASN A 393 4.88 34.27 17.30
C ASN A 393 5.92 34.45 16.19
N ASN A 394 7.06 33.76 16.26
CA ASN A 394 8.09 33.82 15.21
C ASN A 394 7.73 32.94 14.02
N SER A 395 7.18 31.75 14.27
CA SER A 395 6.87 30.76 13.24
C SER A 395 5.42 30.83 12.78
N LEU A 396 4.49 31.34 13.61
CA LEU A 396 3.08 31.51 13.31
C LEU A 396 2.41 30.23 12.75
N TYR A 397 2.54 29.11 13.48
CA TYR A 397 1.97 27.81 13.12
C TYR A 397 2.51 27.22 11.80
N GLN A 398 3.72 27.60 11.41
CA GLN A 398 4.47 26.94 10.35
C GLN A 398 5.11 25.64 10.85
N LEU A 399 5.25 24.68 9.94
CA LEU A 399 5.99 23.46 10.21
C LEU A 399 7.49 23.78 10.24
N ILE A 400 8.14 23.52 11.37
CA ILE A 400 9.58 23.70 11.56
C ILE A 400 10.21 22.40 12.05
N ASP A 401 11.52 22.25 11.86
CA ASP A 401 12.23 21.03 12.24
C ASP A 401 12.31 20.88 13.76
N TYR A 402 11.93 19.70 14.27
CA TYR A 402 12.28 19.32 15.64
C TYR A 402 13.75 18.86 15.69
N PRO A 403 14.41 18.90 16.86
CA PRO A 403 15.80 18.45 16.95
C PRO A 403 15.91 16.96 16.60
N GLU A 404 16.87 16.64 15.72
CA GLU A 404 17.10 15.29 15.20
C GLU A 404 17.40 14.28 16.33
N VAL A 405 16.82 13.08 16.21
CA VAL A 405 17.15 11.95 17.07
C VAL A 405 17.94 10.95 16.25
N ALA A 406 19.19 10.73 16.63
CA ALA A 406 20.13 9.86 15.91
C ALA A 406 20.78 8.85 16.85
N LEU A 407 21.07 7.67 16.32
CA LEU A 407 21.88 6.64 16.93
C LEU A 407 23.04 6.28 15.99
N PRO A 408 24.25 6.01 16.52
CA PRO A 408 25.35 5.54 15.70
C PRO A 408 24.97 4.18 15.08
N SER A 409 25.05 4.07 13.76
CA SER A 409 24.82 2.79 13.10
C SER A 409 26.00 1.86 13.34
N PRO A 410 25.79 0.55 13.63
CA PRO A 410 26.88 -0.42 13.78
C PRO A 410 27.79 -0.54 12.55
N ASP A 411 27.25 -0.25 11.36
CA ASP A 411 27.97 -0.27 10.09
C ASP A 411 28.48 1.12 9.63
N GLY A 412 28.24 2.17 10.42
CA GLY A 412 28.66 3.54 10.12
C GLY A 412 27.89 4.22 8.98
N ILE A 413 26.78 3.64 8.50
CA ILE A 413 25.97 4.23 7.43
C ILE A 413 24.76 4.95 8.02
N ASP A 414 24.64 6.24 7.69
CA ASP A 414 23.50 7.07 8.07
C ASP A 414 22.28 6.80 7.19
N ARG A 415 21.20 6.38 7.83
CA ARG A 415 19.89 6.06 7.25
C ARG A 415 18.84 6.90 7.94
N ALA A 416 18.47 7.99 7.28
CA ALA A 416 17.50 8.94 7.78
C ALA A 416 16.08 8.62 7.31
N GLU A 417 15.14 8.56 8.25
CA GLU A 417 13.70 8.57 8.00
C GLU A 417 13.13 9.97 8.27
N THR A 418 12.17 10.41 7.45
CA THR A 418 11.51 11.72 7.62
C THR A 418 10.08 11.53 8.14
N ILE A 419 9.77 12.11 9.30
CA ILE A 419 8.45 12.00 9.95
C ILE A 419 7.94 13.40 10.27
N ASN A 420 6.79 13.78 9.71
CA ASN A 420 6.17 15.06 10.04
C ASN A 420 5.04 14.85 11.05
N LEU A 421 5.01 15.66 12.09
CA LEU A 421 4.00 15.63 13.15
C LEU A 421 3.20 16.94 13.13
N PRO A 422 2.35 17.16 12.10
CA PRO A 422 1.68 18.44 11.89
C PRO A 422 0.66 18.80 12.99
N LEU A 423 0.18 17.80 13.74
CA LEU A 423 -0.75 18.02 14.85
C LEU A 423 -0.06 18.28 16.20
N VAL A 424 1.25 18.12 16.27
CA VAL A 424 2.02 18.27 17.51
C VAL A 424 2.60 19.68 17.55
N GLU A 425 2.29 20.41 18.62
CA GLU A 425 2.74 21.79 18.81
C GLU A 425 3.84 21.96 19.88
N SER A 426 4.18 20.88 20.59
CA SER A 426 5.26 20.88 21.59
C SER A 426 6.52 20.17 21.04
N PRO A 427 7.69 20.83 21.03
CA PRO A 427 8.93 20.22 20.54
C PRO A 427 9.35 19.01 21.38
N SER A 428 9.21 19.08 22.71
CA SER A 428 9.52 17.97 23.63
C SER A 428 8.60 16.77 23.38
N GLN A 429 7.33 16.98 23.05
CA GLN A 429 6.44 15.88 22.65
C GLN A 429 6.87 15.26 21.31
N ALA A 430 7.22 16.07 20.31
CA ALA A 430 7.66 15.60 19.00
C ALA A 430 8.91 14.71 19.11
N GLN A 431 9.91 15.14 19.89
CA GLN A 431 11.11 14.34 20.15
C GLN A 431 10.80 13.03 20.89
N ARG A 432 9.89 13.04 21.87
CA ARG A 432 9.47 11.84 22.58
C ARG A 432 8.85 10.79 21.65
N LEU A 433 7.94 11.20 20.77
CA LEU A 433 7.29 10.30 19.80
C LEU A 433 8.31 9.70 18.81
N VAL A 434 9.20 10.54 18.31
CA VAL A 434 10.26 10.14 17.37
C VAL A 434 11.29 9.23 18.05
N LYS A 435 11.66 9.49 19.30
CA LYS A 435 12.54 8.62 20.10
C LYS A 435 11.95 7.22 20.27
N GLN A 436 10.69 7.10 20.68
CA GLN A 436 10.01 5.81 20.83
C GLN A 436 10.01 5.03 19.52
N ARG A 437 9.79 5.74 18.40
CA ARG A 437 9.83 5.17 17.06
C ARG A 437 11.21 4.61 16.69
N LEU A 438 12.28 5.37 16.97
CA LEU A 438 13.66 4.95 16.72
C LEU A 438 14.06 3.77 17.63
N GLN A 439 13.69 3.81 18.92
CA GLN A 439 13.98 2.73 19.86
C GLN A 439 13.26 1.44 19.46
N ARG A 440 11.99 1.52 19.02
CA ARG A 440 11.27 0.34 18.51
C ARG A 440 11.93 -0.24 17.25
N ALA A 441 12.60 0.57 16.43
CA ALA A 441 13.38 0.06 15.30
C ALA A 441 14.63 -0.73 15.72
N GLN A 442 15.13 -0.54 16.95
CA GLN A 442 16.24 -1.32 17.51
C GLN A 442 15.82 -2.72 18.00
N TYR A 443 14.51 -2.98 18.12
CA TYR A 443 13.92 -4.29 18.44
C TYR A 443 13.02 -4.76 17.30
N PRO A 444 13.58 -5.13 16.13
CA PRO A 444 12.78 -5.37 14.93
C PRO A 444 12.26 -6.82 14.79
N GLY A 445 12.61 -7.70 15.72
CA GLY A 445 12.30 -9.13 15.66
C GLY A 445 10.81 -9.41 15.51
N THR A 446 10.45 -10.28 14.56
CA THR A 446 9.07 -10.69 14.28
C THR A 446 8.96 -12.21 14.24
N PHE A 447 8.06 -12.78 15.05
CA PHE A 447 7.82 -14.21 15.18
C PHE A 447 6.41 -14.56 14.70
N ALA A 448 6.29 -15.40 13.69
CA ALA A 448 5.02 -15.91 13.19
C ALA A 448 4.96 -17.43 13.33
N ALA A 449 3.85 -17.94 13.86
CA ALA A 449 3.60 -19.37 13.97
C ALA A 449 2.09 -19.64 13.97
N THR A 450 1.68 -20.89 14.14
CA THR A 450 0.30 -21.23 14.47
C THR A 450 0.24 -21.69 15.92
N TRP A 451 -0.68 -21.17 16.70
CA TRP A 451 -0.88 -21.56 18.10
C TRP A 451 -2.11 -22.46 18.26
N GLN A 452 -2.14 -23.20 19.35
CA GLN A 452 -3.34 -23.89 19.82
C GLN A 452 -4.44 -22.88 20.21
N VAL A 453 -5.61 -23.41 20.58
CA VAL A 453 -6.75 -22.63 21.12
C VAL A 453 -6.37 -21.77 22.34
N THR A 454 -5.24 -22.05 23.00
CA THR A 454 -4.68 -21.20 24.07
C THR A 454 -4.38 -19.78 23.58
N GLY A 455 -4.12 -19.58 22.29
CA GLY A 455 -3.95 -18.29 21.63
C GLY A 455 -5.19 -17.39 21.68
N TRP A 456 -6.40 -17.93 21.85
CA TRP A 456 -7.63 -17.12 21.97
C TRP A 456 -7.69 -16.23 23.22
N LYS A 457 -6.78 -16.44 24.18
CA LYS A 457 -6.68 -15.61 25.40
C LYS A 457 -6.18 -14.20 25.14
N VAL A 458 -5.53 -13.96 24.01
CA VAL A 458 -4.87 -12.70 23.69
C VAL A 458 -5.48 -12.10 22.43
N GLN A 459 -5.42 -10.78 22.35
CA GLN A 459 -5.87 -10.00 21.21
C GLN A 459 -4.71 -9.21 20.62
N LYS A 460 -4.91 -8.66 19.42
CA LYS A 460 -3.98 -7.71 18.83
C LYS A 460 -3.73 -6.56 19.83
N GLY A 461 -2.45 -6.22 19.99
CA GLY A 461 -1.99 -5.20 20.93
C GLY A 461 -1.62 -5.73 22.31
N ASP A 462 -1.96 -6.97 22.68
CA ASP A 462 -1.66 -7.47 24.04
C ASP A 462 -0.16 -7.80 24.24
N PRO A 463 0.41 -7.48 25.42
CA PRO A 463 1.75 -7.92 25.79
C PRO A 463 1.73 -9.39 26.22
N VAL A 464 2.64 -10.18 25.66
CA VAL A 464 2.78 -11.62 25.92
C VAL A 464 4.24 -11.98 26.19
N THR A 465 4.45 -13.10 26.89
CA THR A 465 5.79 -13.67 27.05
C THR A 465 5.84 -15.05 26.42
N VAL A 466 6.95 -15.37 25.75
CA VAL A 466 7.13 -16.64 25.05
C VAL A 466 8.40 -17.34 25.54
N THR A 467 8.25 -18.59 25.97
CA THR A 467 9.36 -19.52 26.21
C THR A 467 9.40 -20.52 25.07
N PHE A 468 10.38 -20.37 24.18
CA PHE A 468 10.52 -21.19 22.98
C PHE A 468 11.88 -21.86 22.94
N LYS A 469 11.91 -23.15 23.30
CA LYS A 469 13.13 -23.96 23.45
C LYS A 469 13.96 -24.01 22.15
N PRO A 470 13.39 -24.16 20.93
CA PRO A 470 14.18 -24.24 19.70
C PRO A 470 14.99 -22.97 19.38
N LEU A 471 14.56 -21.79 19.85
CA LEU A 471 15.30 -20.53 19.69
C LEU A 471 15.98 -20.07 20.99
N GLY A 472 15.98 -20.92 22.03
CA GLY A 472 16.59 -20.62 23.32
C GLY A 472 15.89 -19.51 24.12
N TRP A 473 14.65 -19.15 23.78
CA TRP A 473 13.93 -18.06 24.45
C TRP A 473 13.37 -18.51 25.79
N VAL A 474 13.57 -17.68 26.81
CA VAL A 474 13.00 -17.86 28.14
C VAL A 474 12.24 -16.59 28.50
N ALA A 475 10.91 -16.68 28.58
CA ALA A 475 10.01 -15.55 28.86
C ALA A 475 10.32 -14.28 28.05
N LYS A 476 10.70 -14.44 26.77
CA LYS A 476 11.00 -13.32 25.87
C LYS A 476 9.70 -12.52 25.64
N LYS A 477 9.80 -11.20 25.67
CA LYS A 477 8.66 -10.29 25.62
C LYS A 477 8.29 -9.96 24.18
N PHE A 478 7.00 -10.06 23.88
CA PHE A 478 6.43 -9.74 22.59
C PHE A 478 5.12 -8.97 22.77
N ARG A 479 4.70 -8.25 21.74
CA ARG A 479 3.34 -7.75 21.58
C ARG A 479 2.68 -8.43 20.39
N VAL A 480 1.41 -8.78 20.50
CA VAL A 480 0.65 -9.38 19.39
C VAL A 480 0.43 -8.31 18.32
N ALA A 481 1.08 -8.48 17.16
CA ALA A 481 0.94 -7.57 16.03
C ALA A 481 -0.27 -7.92 15.14
N ASP A 482 -0.54 -9.23 15.00
CA ASP A 482 -1.67 -9.74 14.22
C ASP A 482 -2.13 -11.10 14.78
N SER A 483 -3.41 -11.41 14.62
CA SER A 483 -3.99 -12.68 15.07
C SER A 483 -5.21 -13.04 14.24
N GLU A 484 -5.28 -14.28 13.76
CA GLU A 484 -6.42 -14.83 13.02
C GLU A 484 -7.13 -15.87 13.88
N GLN A 485 -8.46 -15.80 13.98
CA GLN A 485 -9.26 -16.83 14.65
C GLN A 485 -9.86 -17.77 13.60
N ARG A 486 -9.43 -19.03 13.59
CA ARG A 486 -9.96 -20.05 12.66
C ARG A 486 -10.97 -20.96 13.33
N GLN A 487 -11.94 -21.43 12.55
CA GLN A 487 -13.01 -22.34 13.02
C GLN A 487 -12.48 -23.74 13.38
N ASP A 488 -11.27 -24.10 12.94
CA ASP A 488 -10.61 -25.36 13.28
C ASP A 488 -9.96 -25.36 14.68
N GLY A 489 -10.06 -24.24 15.42
CA GLY A 489 -9.48 -24.10 16.77
C GLY A 489 -8.00 -23.72 16.77
N THR A 490 -7.40 -23.45 15.61
CA THR A 490 -6.04 -22.94 15.49
C THR A 490 -6.00 -21.42 15.47
N VAL A 491 -4.89 -20.85 15.93
CA VAL A 491 -4.71 -19.40 16.07
C VAL A 491 -3.37 -18.98 15.46
N PRO A 492 -3.32 -18.68 14.16
CA PRO A 492 -2.16 -18.03 13.56
C PRO A 492 -1.95 -16.66 14.17
N MET A 493 -0.72 -16.38 14.61
CA MET A 493 -0.39 -15.07 15.18
C MET A 493 0.93 -14.55 14.64
N VAL A 494 1.09 -13.24 14.68
CA VAL A 494 2.37 -12.57 14.47
C VAL A 494 2.68 -11.77 15.72
N LEU A 495 3.85 -12.04 16.29
CA LEU A 495 4.36 -11.42 17.49
C LEU A 495 5.52 -10.51 17.10
N ARG A 496 5.53 -9.27 17.61
CA ARG A 496 6.62 -8.32 17.44
C ARG A 496 7.38 -8.17 18.75
N GLU A 497 8.70 -8.19 18.67
CA GLU A 497 9.57 -8.05 19.84
C GLU A 497 9.32 -6.70 20.53
N GLU A 498 9.18 -6.73 21.85
CA GLU A 498 8.88 -5.54 22.65
C GLU A 498 9.78 -5.51 23.89
N HIS A 499 10.30 -4.32 24.22
CA HIS A 499 11.21 -4.12 25.35
C HIS A 499 10.83 -2.87 26.15
N VAL A 500 11.17 -2.86 27.44
CA VAL A 500 10.86 -1.72 28.33
C VAL A 500 11.56 -0.44 27.88
N ASP A 501 12.74 -0.55 27.27
CA ASP A 501 13.54 0.59 26.81
C ASP A 501 12.86 1.36 25.67
N ILE A 502 11.94 0.75 24.92
CA ILE A 502 11.13 1.42 23.89
C ILE A 502 10.29 2.55 24.50
N TYR A 503 9.89 2.39 25.76
CA TYR A 503 9.06 3.34 26.49
C TYR A 503 9.87 4.14 27.53
N ALA A 504 11.17 3.85 27.67
CA ALA A 504 12.01 4.50 28.67
C ALA A 504 12.20 5.97 28.32
N TRP A 505 11.73 6.81 29.25
CA TRP A 505 11.85 8.25 29.17
C TRP A 505 12.79 8.76 30.26
N ASP A 506 13.74 9.59 29.87
CA ASP A 506 14.64 10.35 30.72
C ASP A 506 14.40 11.85 30.50
N ALA A 507 14.68 12.64 31.53
CA ALA A 507 14.54 14.10 31.46
C ALA A 507 15.40 14.71 30.36
N ASP A 508 16.51 14.08 29.96
CA ASP A 508 17.44 14.62 28.98
C ASP A 508 16.99 14.48 27.52
N GLU A 509 15.78 13.96 27.25
CA GLU A 509 15.13 13.85 25.92
C GLU A 509 16.00 13.15 24.83
N GLY A 510 17.10 12.52 25.21
CA GLY A 510 18.01 11.75 24.37
C GLY A 510 17.63 10.27 24.28
N PRO A 511 18.14 9.49 23.31
CA PRO A 511 17.76 8.09 23.16
C PRO A 511 18.35 7.21 24.28
N ALA A 512 17.52 6.36 24.90
CA ALA A 512 17.99 5.32 25.82
C ALA A 512 18.11 4.00 25.03
N VAL A 513 19.32 3.42 24.88
CA VAL A 513 19.46 2.14 24.15
C VAL A 513 20.53 1.22 24.75
N GLN A 514 20.14 -0.05 24.94
CA GLN A 514 20.96 -1.24 24.72
C GLN A 514 20.35 -2.00 23.53
N GLY A 515 21.14 -2.39 22.53
CA GLY A 515 20.62 -3.15 21.39
C GLY A 515 20.10 -4.53 21.81
N ALA A 516 19.17 -5.11 21.03
CA ALA A 516 18.77 -6.48 21.26
C ALA A 516 19.99 -7.41 21.13
N ASP A 517 20.30 -8.18 22.18
CA ASP A 517 21.36 -9.19 22.09
C ASP A 517 21.03 -10.16 20.94
N PRO A 518 22.01 -10.49 20.08
CA PRO A 518 21.77 -11.47 19.02
C PRO A 518 21.27 -12.77 19.63
N THR A 519 20.15 -13.31 19.14
CA THR A 519 19.75 -14.67 19.52
C THR A 519 20.81 -15.63 18.99
N THR A 520 21.70 -16.09 19.86
CA THR A 520 22.71 -17.10 19.51
C THR A 520 22.01 -18.40 19.22
N TYR A 521 22.05 -18.84 17.96
CA TYR A 521 21.54 -20.15 17.57
C TYR A 521 22.43 -21.24 18.18
N ASP A 522 21.91 -21.94 19.20
CA ASP A 522 22.57 -23.10 19.79
C ASP A 522 22.21 -24.36 19.01
N GLN A 523 23.18 -24.90 18.28
CA GLN A 523 23.03 -26.13 17.51
C GLN A 523 22.66 -27.35 18.39
N GLY A 524 23.00 -27.32 19.70
CA GLY A 524 22.67 -28.36 20.67
C GLY A 524 21.18 -28.44 21.04
N LEU A 525 20.40 -27.40 20.72
CA LEU A 525 18.95 -27.34 20.95
C LEU A 525 18.13 -27.76 19.70
N THR A 526 18.79 -28.18 18.62
CA THR A 526 18.08 -28.64 17.42
C THR A 526 17.28 -29.92 17.69
N PRO A 527 16.08 -30.09 17.10
CA PRO A 527 15.24 -31.26 17.34
C PRO A 527 15.94 -32.59 17.01
N ILE A 528 16.81 -32.61 16.00
CA ILE A 528 17.61 -33.78 15.62
C ILE A 528 18.65 -34.12 16.70
N VAL A 529 19.37 -33.13 17.23
CA VAL A 529 20.39 -33.36 18.27
C VAL A 529 19.74 -33.75 19.60
N GLN A 530 18.58 -33.18 19.93
CA GLN A 530 17.79 -33.56 21.11
C GLN A 530 17.23 -34.98 20.97
N ALA A 531 16.71 -35.35 19.80
CA ALA A 531 16.24 -36.70 19.51
C ALA A 531 17.37 -37.73 19.61
N ILE A 532 18.58 -37.39 19.15
CA ILE A 532 19.79 -38.22 19.30
C ILE A 532 20.18 -38.34 20.79
N GLY A 533 20.13 -37.23 21.54
CA GLY A 533 20.45 -37.20 22.97
C GLY A 533 19.45 -37.97 23.84
N ASP A 534 18.16 -37.89 23.52
CA ASP A 534 17.10 -38.61 24.25
C ASP A 534 17.03 -40.09 23.82
N ALA A 535 17.33 -40.41 22.56
CA ALA A 535 17.58 -41.80 22.12
C ALA A 535 18.80 -42.41 22.84
N GLY A 536 19.82 -41.60 23.14
CA GLY A 536 20.97 -41.99 23.96
C GLY A 536 20.64 -42.24 25.44
N LYS A 537 19.61 -41.57 26.00
CA LYS A 537 19.17 -41.77 27.39
C LYS A 537 18.24 -42.97 27.58
N THR A 538 17.57 -43.43 26.53
CA THR A 538 16.74 -44.65 26.58
C THR A 538 17.55 -45.96 26.59
N ALA A 539 18.88 -45.90 26.59
CA ALA A 539 19.77 -47.05 26.66
C ALA A 539 20.46 -47.20 28.03
N ASP A 540 19.75 -46.99 29.14
CA ASP A 540 20.28 -47.23 30.49
C ASP A 540 20.15 -48.72 30.87
N TRP A 541 21.09 -49.54 30.38
CA TRP A 541 21.23 -50.97 30.66
C TRP A 541 21.19 -51.41 32.14
N PRO A 542 21.57 -50.59 33.14
CA PRO A 542 21.43 -50.91 34.57
C PRO A 542 19.98 -51.07 35.06
N GLU A 543 18.99 -50.41 34.45
CA GLU A 543 17.59 -50.44 34.92
C GLU A 543 16.76 -51.60 34.34
N ILE A 544 17.31 -52.34 33.36
CA ILE A 544 16.65 -53.51 32.78
C ILE A 544 16.74 -54.68 33.77
N THR A 545 15.58 -55.08 34.30
CA THR A 545 15.40 -56.25 35.17
C THR A 545 15.62 -57.53 34.36
N ASP A 546 16.37 -58.49 34.94
CA ASP A 546 16.70 -59.79 34.33
C ASP A 546 16.09 -60.92 35.18
N PRO A 547 14.81 -61.26 34.96
CA PRO A 547 14.10 -62.27 35.75
C PRO A 547 14.64 -63.69 35.55
N ASP A 548 15.33 -63.93 34.43
CA ASP A 548 15.74 -65.27 33.98
C ASP A 548 17.26 -65.52 34.10
N GLY A 549 18.03 -64.55 34.61
CA GLY A 549 19.47 -64.68 34.87
C GLY A 549 20.32 -64.79 33.59
N THR A 550 19.84 -64.21 32.50
CA THR A 550 20.45 -64.30 31.17
C THR A 550 21.27 -63.06 30.78
N LYS A 551 21.31 -62.03 31.63
CA LYS A 551 22.09 -60.82 31.42
C LYS A 551 23.60 -61.13 31.48
N PRO A 552 24.38 -60.85 30.42
CA PRO A 552 25.83 -61.02 30.43
C PRO A 552 26.50 -60.13 31.49
N ALA A 553 27.50 -60.67 32.19
CA ALA A 553 28.15 -59.99 33.32
C ALA A 553 28.98 -58.74 32.94
N ASP A 554 29.23 -58.51 31.66
CA ASP A 554 30.11 -57.46 31.13
C ASP A 554 29.35 -56.30 30.43
N ASN A 555 28.04 -56.22 30.63
CA ASN A 555 27.17 -55.22 30.00
C ASN A 555 27.29 -55.17 28.45
N ALA A 556 27.65 -56.28 27.81
CA ALA A 556 27.78 -56.41 26.36
C ALA A 556 28.72 -55.36 25.73
N THR A 557 29.87 -55.11 26.34
CA THR A 557 30.77 -54.02 25.90
C THR A 557 31.86 -54.40 24.90
N ASN A 558 32.04 -55.67 24.47
CA ASN A 558 32.76 -55.91 23.21
C ASN A 558 32.67 -57.32 22.62
N SER A 559 32.53 -57.34 21.28
CA SER A 559 32.67 -58.45 20.33
C SER A 559 31.72 -59.65 20.49
N ALA A 560 30.55 -59.57 19.84
CA ALA A 560 29.85 -60.78 19.40
C ALA A 560 30.72 -61.51 18.36
N ASP A 561 30.84 -62.82 18.52
CA ASP A 561 31.46 -63.73 17.54
C ASP A 561 30.82 -63.51 16.15
N PRO A 562 31.61 -63.17 15.09
CA PRO A 562 31.08 -62.88 13.75
C PRO A 562 30.20 -64.00 13.16
N ASP A 563 30.42 -65.24 13.61
CA ASP A 563 29.70 -66.42 13.13
C ASP A 563 28.43 -66.73 13.95
N SER A 564 28.09 -65.91 14.96
CA SER A 564 26.88 -66.11 15.75
C SER A 564 25.61 -65.89 14.93
N PRO A 565 24.57 -66.73 15.12
CA PRO A 565 23.29 -66.58 14.43
C PRO A 565 22.61 -65.26 14.84
N PHE A 566 22.23 -64.46 13.85
CA PHE A 566 21.55 -63.19 14.03
C PHE A 566 20.21 -63.20 13.27
N GLY A 567 19.11 -63.30 14.02
CA GLY A 567 17.77 -63.43 13.45
C GLY A 567 17.44 -64.85 12.98
N LEU A 568 16.38 -64.98 12.16
CA LEU A 568 15.85 -66.29 11.75
C LEU A 568 16.64 -66.97 10.62
N GLU A 569 17.39 -66.21 9.79
CA GLU A 569 18.26 -66.73 8.73
C GLU A 569 19.45 -65.77 8.48
N GLY A 570 20.61 -65.99 9.13
CA GLY A 570 21.85 -65.24 8.88
C GLY A 570 22.83 -65.18 10.08
N THR A 571 24.08 -64.76 9.83
CA THR A 571 25.10 -64.50 10.86
C THR A 571 25.28 -63.00 11.15
N VAL A 572 25.95 -62.66 12.25
CA VAL A 572 26.34 -61.27 12.56
C VAL A 572 27.22 -60.68 11.44
N ALA A 573 28.08 -61.48 10.82
CA ALA A 573 28.86 -61.07 9.64
C ALA A 573 27.98 -60.74 8.42
N ASP A 574 26.91 -61.50 8.18
CA ASP A 574 25.95 -61.21 7.09
C ASP A 574 25.18 -59.91 7.36
N ALA A 575 24.83 -59.64 8.62
CA ALA A 575 24.18 -58.39 9.01
C ALA A 575 25.11 -57.17 8.85
N LEU A 576 26.39 -57.29 9.23
CA LEU A 576 27.41 -56.25 8.99
C LEU A 576 27.70 -56.04 7.50
N GLY A 577 27.70 -57.10 6.69
CA GLY A 577 27.79 -57.00 5.23
C GLY A 577 26.64 -56.20 4.63
N ARG A 578 25.41 -56.41 5.11
CA ARG A 578 24.22 -55.64 4.70
C ARG A 578 24.25 -54.18 5.16
N VAL A 579 24.88 -53.89 6.30
CA VAL A 579 25.11 -52.51 6.75
C VAL A 579 26.15 -51.82 5.87
N ALA A 580 27.22 -52.51 5.48
CA ALA A 580 28.20 -51.98 4.54
C ALA A 580 27.60 -51.73 3.13
N GLU A 581 26.69 -52.60 2.66
CA GLU A 581 25.90 -52.36 1.45
C GLU A 581 24.96 -51.17 1.59
N ALA A 582 24.28 -51.03 2.74
CA ALA A 582 23.42 -49.88 3.02
C ALA A 582 24.22 -48.56 3.14
N GLU A 583 25.43 -48.59 3.68
CA GLU A 583 26.34 -47.44 3.70
C GLU A 583 26.79 -47.06 2.28
N ALA A 584 27.09 -48.04 1.42
CA ALA A 584 27.39 -47.81 0.01
C ALA A 584 26.18 -47.21 -0.75
N ASP A 585 24.96 -47.69 -0.47
CA ASP A 585 23.73 -47.13 -1.03
C ASP A 585 23.49 -45.69 -0.56
N VAL A 586 23.76 -45.38 0.71
CA VAL A 586 23.65 -44.02 1.26
C VAL A 586 24.67 -43.08 0.63
N VAL A 587 25.91 -43.52 0.37
CA VAL A 587 26.92 -42.75 -0.37
C VAL A 587 26.48 -42.50 -1.82
N THR A 588 25.85 -43.49 -2.44
CA THR A 588 25.33 -43.37 -3.82
C THR A 588 24.12 -42.43 -3.89
N LEU A 589 23.23 -42.49 -2.89
CA LEU A 589 22.08 -41.59 -2.74
C LEU A 589 22.51 -40.16 -2.42
N THR A 590 23.52 -39.95 -1.57
CA THR A 590 24.07 -38.62 -1.29
C THR A 590 24.80 -38.03 -2.50
N GLY A 591 25.52 -38.86 -3.26
CA GLY A 591 26.07 -38.47 -4.56
C GLY A 591 24.98 -38.07 -5.57
N GLY A 592 23.92 -38.87 -5.67
CA GLY A 592 22.75 -38.60 -6.53
C GLY A 592 21.99 -37.33 -6.12
N LEU A 593 21.80 -37.11 -4.81
CA LEU A 593 21.18 -35.91 -4.28
C LEU A 593 22.04 -34.67 -4.54
N SER A 594 23.37 -34.79 -4.41
CA SER A 594 24.31 -33.70 -4.73
C SER A 594 24.27 -33.33 -6.21
N ALA A 595 24.17 -34.33 -7.10
CA ALA A 595 24.00 -34.13 -8.54
C ALA A 595 22.64 -33.50 -8.88
N GLN A 596 21.56 -33.91 -8.22
CA GLN A 596 20.23 -33.30 -8.38
C GLN A 596 20.20 -31.85 -7.88
N LEU A 597 20.89 -31.53 -6.78
CA LEU A 597 21.00 -30.16 -6.25
C LEU A 597 21.77 -29.25 -7.21
N LEU A 598 22.85 -29.76 -7.82
CA LEU A 598 23.59 -29.05 -8.85
C LEU A 598 22.73 -28.84 -10.12
N ALA A 599 22.01 -29.87 -10.56
CA ALA A 599 21.08 -29.77 -11.70
C ALA A 599 19.94 -28.78 -11.43
N HIS A 600 19.41 -28.74 -10.20
CA HIS A 600 18.39 -27.79 -9.80
C HIS A 600 18.93 -26.36 -9.71
N ALA A 601 20.17 -26.18 -9.25
CA ALA A 601 20.84 -24.88 -9.26
C ALA A 601 21.10 -24.37 -10.69
N GLU A 602 21.45 -25.25 -11.61
CA GLU A 602 21.60 -24.92 -13.03
C GLU A 602 20.26 -24.60 -13.69
N LEU A 603 19.20 -25.34 -13.37
CA LEU A 603 17.84 -25.05 -13.81
C LEU A 603 17.37 -23.69 -13.32
N ASN A 604 17.62 -23.35 -12.05
CA ASN A 604 17.28 -22.05 -11.47
C ASN A 604 18.03 -20.91 -12.17
N ARG A 605 19.33 -21.08 -12.47
CA ARG A 605 20.08 -20.09 -13.27
C ARG A 605 19.52 -19.96 -14.68
N ALA A 606 19.07 -21.06 -15.30
CA ALA A 606 18.46 -21.04 -16.62
C ALA A 606 17.09 -20.33 -16.61
N VAL A 607 16.25 -20.58 -15.60
CA VAL A 607 14.97 -19.89 -15.38
C VAL A 607 15.18 -18.39 -15.14
N GLU A 608 16.12 -18.01 -14.28
CA GLU A 608 16.47 -16.59 -14.05
C GLU A 608 17.01 -15.91 -15.32
N SER A 609 17.69 -16.64 -16.20
CA SER A 609 18.14 -16.11 -17.48
C SER A 609 16.98 -15.93 -18.47
N ALA A 610 16.01 -16.84 -18.45
CA ALA A 610 14.81 -16.81 -19.29
C ALA A 610 13.84 -15.70 -18.83
N GLU A 611 13.66 -15.52 -17.53
CA GLU A 611 12.85 -14.43 -16.96
C GLU A 611 13.44 -13.07 -17.28
N ARG A 612 14.77 -12.91 -17.20
CA ARG A 612 15.45 -11.68 -17.65
C ARG A 612 15.20 -11.39 -19.13
N GLN A 613 15.23 -12.41 -19.98
CA GLN A 613 14.91 -12.25 -21.40
C GLN A 613 13.43 -11.91 -21.62
N ARG A 614 12.51 -12.47 -20.82
CA ARG A 614 11.08 -12.16 -20.85
C ARG A 614 10.81 -10.71 -20.48
N LEU A 615 11.46 -10.20 -19.42
CA LEU A 615 11.34 -8.81 -18.98
C LEU A 615 11.86 -7.83 -20.05
N ILE A 616 12.97 -8.15 -20.71
CA ILE A 616 13.49 -7.35 -21.82
C ILE A 616 12.50 -7.33 -23.00
N ALA A 617 11.83 -8.45 -23.29
CA ALA A 617 10.81 -8.53 -24.34
C ALA A 617 9.51 -7.78 -23.97
N GLU A 618 9.08 -7.85 -22.71
CA GLU A 618 7.94 -7.08 -22.19
C GLU A 618 8.21 -5.58 -22.24
N ASP A 619 9.42 -5.14 -21.88
CA ASP A 619 9.82 -3.73 -21.98
C ASP A 619 9.80 -3.25 -23.43
N ALA A 620 10.38 -4.04 -24.36
CA ALA A 620 10.34 -3.74 -25.79
C ALA A 620 8.90 -3.68 -26.35
N LEU A 621 8.00 -4.53 -25.86
CA LEU A 621 6.58 -4.51 -26.21
C LEU A 621 5.87 -3.28 -25.64
N SER A 622 6.17 -2.89 -24.41
CA SER A 622 5.60 -1.70 -23.76
C SER A 622 5.99 -0.42 -24.51
N VAL A 623 7.26 -0.32 -24.93
CA VAL A 623 7.76 0.78 -25.74
C VAL A 623 7.10 0.79 -27.12
N ALA A 624 6.93 -0.38 -27.75
CA ALA A 624 6.22 -0.48 -29.04
C ALA A 624 4.74 -0.06 -28.92
N LEU A 625 4.06 -0.45 -27.85
CA LEU A 625 2.67 -0.10 -27.58
C LEU A 625 2.51 1.39 -27.29
N GLN A 626 3.40 1.98 -26.48
CA GLN A 626 3.43 3.43 -26.24
C GLN A 626 3.64 4.20 -27.53
N ARG A 627 4.56 3.75 -28.39
CA ARG A 627 4.79 4.36 -29.70
C ARG A 627 3.57 4.25 -30.61
N ALA A 628 2.88 3.10 -30.60
CA ALA A 628 1.65 2.90 -31.37
C ALA A 628 0.49 3.77 -30.85
N LEU A 629 0.33 3.92 -29.53
CA LEU A 629 -0.68 4.79 -28.92
C LEU A 629 -0.42 6.27 -29.19
N LEU A 630 0.85 6.71 -29.09
CA LEU A 630 1.25 8.07 -29.43
C LEU A 630 0.97 8.37 -30.90
N GLU A 631 1.19 7.39 -31.77
CA GLU A 631 0.97 7.53 -33.21
C GLU A 631 -0.52 7.48 -33.58
N ALA A 632 -1.33 6.67 -32.89
CA ALA A 632 -2.78 6.67 -33.04
C ALA A 632 -3.40 8.03 -32.64
N ASP A 633 -2.88 8.64 -31.57
CA ASP A 633 -3.29 9.96 -31.12
C ASP A 633 -2.84 11.08 -32.08
N ARG A 634 -1.65 10.95 -32.69
CA ARG A 634 -1.18 11.84 -33.75
C ARG A 634 -2.05 11.73 -35.02
N THR A 635 -2.46 10.51 -35.36
CA THR A 635 -3.33 10.24 -36.51
C THR A 635 -4.72 10.88 -36.32
N ARG A 636 -5.29 10.82 -35.10
CA ARG A 636 -6.54 11.55 -34.76
C ARG A 636 -6.45 13.07 -34.96
N ARG A 637 -5.28 13.67 -34.73
CA ARG A 637 -5.08 15.11 -34.93
C ARG A 637 -4.99 15.47 -36.40
N VAL A 638 -4.33 14.64 -37.22
CA VAL A 638 -4.20 14.86 -38.68
C VAL A 638 -5.55 14.71 -39.40
N PHE A 639 -6.47 13.88 -38.91
CA PHE A 639 -7.83 13.79 -39.45
C PHE A 639 -8.66 15.09 -39.33
N ARG A 640 -8.25 16.05 -38.48
CA ARG A 640 -8.94 17.34 -38.34
C ARG A 640 -8.58 18.34 -39.45
N ASP A 641 -7.45 18.15 -40.13
CA ASP A 641 -6.85 19.14 -41.04
C ASP A 641 -6.66 18.63 -42.49
N ALA A 642 -7.11 17.42 -42.84
CA ALA A 642 -6.86 16.82 -44.15
C ALA A 642 -7.79 17.40 -45.27
N GLY A 643 -7.18 18.11 -46.23
CA GLY A 643 -7.85 18.65 -47.41
C GLY A 643 -8.11 17.60 -48.50
N ILE A 644 -9.18 17.81 -49.27
CA ILE A 644 -9.62 16.98 -50.41
C ILE A 644 -8.82 17.38 -51.66
N THR A 645 -8.21 16.43 -52.37
CA THR A 645 -7.55 16.69 -53.66
C THR A 645 -8.15 15.81 -54.75
N VAL A 646 -8.17 16.31 -55.99
CA VAL A 646 -8.70 15.60 -57.15
C VAL A 646 -7.53 15.24 -58.06
N ASP A 647 -7.38 13.95 -58.36
CA ASP A 647 -6.35 13.47 -59.28
C ASP A 647 -6.68 13.94 -60.72
N PRO A 648 -5.81 14.77 -61.34
CA PRO A 648 -6.12 15.42 -62.62
C PRO A 648 -6.20 14.47 -63.82
N ALA A 649 -5.73 13.22 -63.71
CA ALA A 649 -5.80 12.24 -64.80
C ALA A 649 -7.03 11.33 -64.75
N SER A 650 -7.63 11.13 -63.57
CA SER A 650 -8.69 10.14 -63.35
C SER A 650 -10.02 10.74 -62.84
N GLY A 651 -10.02 12.01 -62.41
CA GLY A 651 -11.22 12.70 -61.94
C GLY A 651 -11.77 12.19 -60.60
N GLN A 652 -11.08 11.25 -59.94
CA GLN A 652 -11.48 10.73 -58.64
C GLN A 652 -11.02 11.63 -57.50
N VAL A 653 -11.94 11.91 -56.58
CA VAL A 653 -11.72 12.70 -55.37
C VAL A 653 -11.09 11.80 -54.30
N ARG A 654 -9.88 12.14 -53.83
CA ARG A 654 -9.15 11.34 -52.82
C ARG A 654 -8.78 12.20 -51.60
N LEU A 655 -8.77 11.55 -50.43
CA LEU A 655 -8.40 12.15 -49.16
C LEU A 655 -6.99 11.68 -48.79
N TRP A 656 -6.00 12.57 -48.85
CA TRP A 656 -4.57 12.25 -48.74
C TRP A 656 -4.20 11.45 -47.47
N ALA A 657 -4.92 11.67 -46.37
CA ALA A 657 -4.70 10.94 -45.12
C ALA A 657 -4.94 9.42 -45.22
N LEU A 658 -5.78 8.96 -46.17
CA LEU A 658 -6.16 7.54 -46.28
C LEU A 658 -5.06 6.69 -46.95
N ASP A 659 -4.38 7.25 -47.95
CA ASP A 659 -3.30 6.54 -48.66
C ASP A 659 -2.03 6.46 -47.81
N GLU A 660 -1.71 7.52 -47.04
CA GLU A 660 -0.57 7.47 -46.11
C GLU A 660 -0.82 6.53 -44.91
N THR A 661 -2.07 6.38 -44.45
CA THR A 661 -2.39 5.34 -43.45
C THR A 661 -2.24 3.93 -44.00
N ARG A 662 -2.46 3.71 -45.30
CA ARG A 662 -2.36 2.38 -45.91
C ARG A 662 -0.92 1.92 -46.05
N ASP A 663 -0.02 2.82 -46.45
CA ASP A 663 1.42 2.53 -46.53
C ASP A 663 2.06 2.35 -45.13
N ARG A 664 1.53 3.06 -44.12
CA ARG A 664 2.03 2.98 -42.73
C ARG A 664 1.52 1.74 -41.99
N VAL A 665 0.30 1.27 -42.26
CA VAL A 665 -0.21 -0.02 -41.76
C VAL A 665 0.61 -1.18 -42.34
N SER A 666 0.96 -1.13 -43.63
CA SER A 666 1.79 -2.13 -44.29
C SER A 666 3.18 -2.27 -43.64
N ASN A 667 3.85 -1.15 -43.34
CA ASN A 667 5.16 -1.18 -42.67
C ASN A 667 5.09 -1.71 -41.22
N VAL A 668 3.99 -1.43 -40.50
CA VAL A 668 3.76 -1.97 -39.15
C VAL A 668 3.45 -3.47 -39.20
N GLU A 669 2.68 -3.95 -40.17
CA GLU A 669 2.46 -5.37 -40.40
C GLU A 669 3.75 -6.10 -40.75
N ILE A 670 4.63 -5.50 -41.56
CA ILE A 670 5.96 -6.05 -41.88
C ILE A 670 6.83 -6.14 -40.63
N ALA A 671 6.87 -5.10 -39.79
CA ALA A 671 7.64 -5.09 -38.55
C ALA A 671 7.09 -6.08 -37.51
N LEU A 672 5.77 -6.19 -37.39
CA LEU A 672 5.11 -7.13 -36.48
C LEU A 672 5.29 -8.58 -36.96
N SER A 673 5.25 -8.82 -38.27
CA SER A 673 5.53 -10.14 -38.87
C SER A 673 7.00 -10.53 -38.70
N ALA A 674 7.94 -9.59 -38.82
CA ALA A 674 9.35 -9.82 -38.57
C ALA A 674 9.63 -10.14 -37.08
N ALA A 675 8.96 -9.44 -36.15
CA ALA A 675 9.03 -9.74 -34.72
C ALA A 675 8.41 -11.10 -34.37
N THR A 676 7.26 -11.43 -34.99
CA THR A 676 6.59 -12.73 -34.82
C THR A 676 7.46 -13.87 -35.35
N ALA A 677 8.10 -13.69 -36.51
CA ALA A 677 9.04 -14.66 -37.07
C ALA A 677 10.30 -14.84 -36.21
N ALA A 678 10.84 -13.76 -35.62
CA ALA A 678 11.98 -13.84 -34.70
C ALA A 678 11.64 -14.56 -33.38
N ILE A 679 10.42 -14.39 -32.88
CA ILE A 679 9.90 -15.10 -31.70
C ILE A 679 9.66 -16.58 -32.02
N SER A 680 9.07 -16.91 -33.17
CA SER A 680 8.91 -18.31 -33.62
C SER A 680 10.24 -19.01 -33.86
N LEU A 681 11.27 -18.34 -34.40
CA LEU A 681 12.59 -18.95 -34.64
C LEU A 681 13.34 -19.27 -33.35
N ARG A 682 13.07 -18.53 -32.26
CA ARG A 682 13.65 -18.77 -30.92
C ARG A 682 12.84 -19.73 -30.06
N ALA A 683 11.62 -20.07 -30.48
CA ALA A 683 10.68 -20.91 -29.75
C ALA A 683 10.46 -22.29 -30.40
N THR A 684 11.31 -22.74 -31.32
CA THR A 684 11.15 -24.06 -31.92
C THR A 684 11.69 -25.18 -31.03
N GLN A 685 10.86 -26.22 -30.96
CA GLN A 685 11.09 -27.56 -30.42
C GLN A 685 12.48 -28.16 -30.65
N THR A 686 13.26 -27.65 -31.61
CA THR A 686 14.64 -28.05 -31.89
C THR A 686 15.57 -27.82 -30.69
N TYR A 687 15.49 -26.67 -30.00
CA TYR A 687 16.35 -26.38 -28.84
C TYR A 687 16.01 -27.24 -27.62
N VAL A 688 14.71 -27.48 -27.42
CA VAL A 688 14.21 -28.33 -26.33
C VAL A 688 14.49 -29.81 -26.61
N ASN A 689 14.37 -30.26 -27.86
CA ASN A 689 14.71 -31.63 -28.26
C ASN A 689 16.21 -31.89 -28.26
N GLU A 690 17.07 -30.89 -28.53
CA GLU A 690 18.53 -30.99 -28.37
C GLU A 690 18.92 -31.22 -26.91
N LYS A 691 18.30 -30.49 -25.97
CA LYS A 691 18.57 -30.63 -24.54
C LYS A 691 17.99 -31.90 -23.92
N ILE A 692 16.90 -32.44 -24.49
CA ILE A 692 16.37 -33.76 -24.10
C ILE A 692 17.25 -34.88 -24.67
N ALA A 693 17.80 -34.73 -25.89
CA ALA A 693 18.70 -35.71 -26.49
C ALA A 693 20.06 -35.80 -25.77
N GLU A 694 20.56 -34.68 -25.21
CA GLU A 694 21.76 -34.66 -24.35
C GLU A 694 21.54 -35.30 -22.97
N ALA A 695 20.30 -35.41 -22.50
CA ALA A 695 20.00 -35.86 -21.13
C ALA A 695 19.59 -37.35 -21.01
N VAL A 696 19.34 -38.06 -22.12
CA VAL A 696 18.63 -39.37 -22.07
C VAL A 696 19.31 -40.51 -22.84
N ILE A 697 20.59 -40.43 -23.24
CA ILE A 697 21.27 -41.59 -23.87
C ILE A 697 22.69 -41.86 -23.34
N ASP A 698 22.84 -43.07 -22.78
CA ASP A 698 24.06 -43.84 -22.47
C ASP A 698 24.53 -44.64 -23.73
N PRO A 699 25.72 -45.26 -23.83
CA PRO A 699 27.04 -44.70 -24.14
C PRO A 699 27.76 -45.42 -25.34
N SER A 700 27.05 -45.98 -26.35
CA SER A 700 27.68 -46.89 -27.35
C SER A 700 27.55 -46.53 -28.85
N GLN A 701 27.22 -45.29 -29.22
CA GLN A 701 27.09 -44.88 -30.65
C GLN A 701 27.94 -43.67 -31.08
N ILE A 702 28.89 -43.21 -30.26
CA ILE A 702 29.85 -42.14 -30.64
C ILE A 702 31.17 -42.77 -31.10
N ALA A 703 31.09 -43.74 -32.02
CA ALA A 703 32.25 -44.26 -32.75
C ALA A 703 32.73 -43.31 -33.86
N GLU A 704 31.99 -42.23 -34.12
CA GLU A 704 32.30 -41.27 -35.18
C GLU A 704 32.19 -39.85 -34.64
N LEU A 705 33.29 -39.39 -34.03
CA LEU A 705 33.89 -38.07 -34.28
C LEU A 705 35.29 -38.11 -33.65
N GLY A 706 36.08 -39.06 -34.16
CA GLY A 706 37.41 -39.50 -33.70
C GLY A 706 38.51 -38.44 -33.60
N ASP A 707 38.27 -37.21 -34.03
CA ASP A 707 39.29 -36.14 -33.99
C ASP A 707 39.50 -35.53 -32.60
N ILE A 708 38.57 -35.73 -31.67
CA ILE A 708 38.73 -35.31 -30.26
C ILE A 708 39.55 -36.34 -29.46
N PHE A 709 39.47 -37.63 -29.80
CA PHE A 709 40.25 -38.68 -29.15
C PHE A 709 41.76 -38.54 -29.40
N THR A 710 42.17 -38.10 -30.59
CA THR A 710 43.59 -37.84 -30.92
C THR A 710 44.21 -36.73 -30.06
N ARG A 711 43.40 -35.79 -29.59
CA ARG A 711 43.84 -34.70 -28.69
C ARG A 711 43.86 -35.12 -27.23
N LEU A 712 43.06 -36.11 -26.85
CA LEU A 712 42.99 -36.65 -25.49
C LEU A 712 44.15 -37.62 -25.21
N THR A 713 44.54 -38.46 -26.18
CA THR A 713 45.68 -39.39 -26.02
C THR A 713 47.03 -38.66 -25.81
N ALA A 714 47.17 -37.45 -26.35
CA ALA A 714 48.35 -36.61 -26.14
C ALA A 714 48.40 -36.01 -24.72
N ALA A 715 47.24 -35.70 -24.13
CA ALA A 715 47.14 -35.17 -22.77
C ALA A 715 47.27 -36.27 -21.70
N GLU A 716 46.83 -37.50 -22.00
CA GLU A 716 46.96 -38.66 -21.11
C GLU A 716 48.42 -39.15 -21.00
N LEU A 717 49.20 -39.12 -22.09
CA LEU A 717 50.63 -39.44 -22.07
C LEU A 717 51.45 -38.46 -21.19
N GLU A 718 51.01 -37.20 -21.11
CA GLU A 718 51.64 -36.14 -20.31
C GLU A 718 51.33 -36.30 -18.80
N LEU A 719 50.11 -36.77 -18.48
CA LEU A 719 49.69 -37.08 -17.12
C LEU A 719 50.33 -38.35 -16.54
N ASP A 720 50.54 -39.40 -17.35
CA ASP A 720 51.24 -40.61 -16.91
C ASP A 720 52.74 -40.37 -16.63
N GLY A 721 53.37 -39.45 -17.39
CA GLY A 721 54.74 -39.00 -17.11
C GLY A 721 54.85 -38.20 -15.79
N LEU A 722 53.82 -37.42 -15.46
CA LEU A 722 53.73 -36.68 -14.18
C LEU A 722 53.48 -37.63 -12.99
N ASN A 723 52.69 -38.68 -13.16
CA ASN A 723 52.46 -39.69 -12.13
C ASN A 723 53.69 -40.57 -11.84
N ALA A 724 54.52 -40.87 -12.85
CA ALA A 724 55.80 -41.56 -12.64
C ALA A 724 56.84 -40.71 -11.89
N SER A 725 56.80 -39.37 -12.02
CA SER A 725 57.65 -38.43 -11.28
C SER A 725 57.26 -38.31 -9.80
N ILE A 726 55.99 -38.55 -9.46
CA ILE A 726 55.47 -38.44 -8.09
C ILE A 726 55.76 -39.71 -7.30
N ALA A 727 55.75 -40.89 -7.95
CA ALA A 727 56.11 -42.16 -7.33
C ALA A 727 57.60 -42.28 -6.93
N LEU A 728 58.51 -41.52 -7.56
CA LEU A 728 59.97 -41.57 -7.30
C LEU A 728 60.47 -40.56 -6.24
N LYS A 729 59.62 -39.67 -5.72
CA LYS A 729 60.01 -38.60 -4.78
C LYS A 729 59.40 -38.69 -3.37
N ALA A 730 58.67 -39.76 -3.05
CA ALA A 730 58.07 -39.94 -1.74
C ALA A 730 58.55 -41.21 -1.01
N ASP A 731 59.74 -41.74 -1.35
CA ASP A 731 60.31 -42.96 -0.73
C ASP A 731 61.48 -42.72 0.24
N ALA A 732 61.78 -41.49 0.66
CA ALA A 732 62.77 -41.29 1.72
C ALA A 732 62.65 -39.90 2.30
N THR A 733 62.13 -39.78 3.54
CA THR A 733 62.46 -38.78 4.58
C THR A 733 61.26 -38.37 5.43
N THR A 734 60.58 -39.31 6.12
CA THR A 734 59.86 -39.02 7.40
C THR A 734 59.37 -40.24 8.18
N VAL A 735 59.80 -41.47 7.86
CA VAL A 735 59.59 -42.67 8.73
C VAL A 735 60.91 -43.13 9.36
N THR A 736 61.75 -42.18 9.79
CA THR A 736 63.02 -42.47 10.48
C THR A 736 63.21 -41.68 11.79
N GLY A 737 62.22 -40.87 12.19
CA GLY A 737 62.19 -40.19 13.49
C GLY A 737 61.32 -40.89 14.54
N LEU A 738 60.33 -41.68 14.13
CA LEU A 738 59.33 -42.29 15.02
C LEU A 738 59.70 -43.72 15.48
N ALA A 739 60.72 -44.33 14.87
CA ALA A 739 61.27 -45.62 15.31
C ALA A 739 62.17 -45.50 16.56
N GLY A 740 62.74 -44.31 16.83
CA GLY A 740 63.61 -44.09 17.99
C GLY A 740 62.86 -43.91 19.32
N THR A 741 61.66 -43.31 19.29
CA THR A 741 60.87 -43.01 20.49
C THR A 741 60.14 -44.23 21.04
N VAL A 742 59.70 -45.15 20.17
CA VAL A 742 59.02 -46.40 20.58
C VAL A 742 59.99 -47.40 21.23
N THR A 743 61.26 -47.42 20.80
CA THR A 743 62.28 -48.33 21.36
C THR A 743 62.75 -47.91 22.77
N THR A 744 62.65 -46.61 23.09
CA THR A 744 63.07 -46.08 24.41
C THR A 744 61.96 -46.27 25.47
N VAL A 745 60.69 -46.09 25.08
CA VAL A 745 59.54 -46.29 25.98
C VAL A 745 59.34 -47.76 26.36
N ALA A 746 59.65 -48.70 25.46
CA ALA A 746 59.62 -50.13 25.78
C ALA A 746 60.68 -50.53 26.82
N ALA A 747 61.87 -49.92 26.77
CA ALA A 747 62.94 -50.19 27.73
C ALA A 747 62.66 -49.60 29.12
N ASP A 748 62.00 -48.44 29.21
CA ASP A 748 61.61 -47.80 30.47
C ASP A 748 60.44 -48.54 31.17
N LEU A 749 59.55 -49.17 30.39
CA LEU A 749 58.42 -49.94 30.93
C LEU A 749 58.87 -51.29 31.53
N ASP A 750 59.84 -51.97 30.90
CA ASP A 750 60.41 -53.22 31.41
C ASP A 750 61.25 -53.00 32.68
N ALA A 751 61.94 -51.85 32.81
CA ALA A 751 62.66 -51.48 34.03
C ALA A 751 61.71 -51.21 35.22
N LEU A 752 60.55 -50.59 34.97
CA LEU A 752 59.53 -50.33 35.99
C LEU A 752 58.80 -51.61 36.46
N ALA A 753 58.61 -52.58 35.56
CA ALA A 753 58.02 -53.88 35.90
C ALA A 753 58.95 -54.72 36.81
N GLY A 754 60.28 -54.57 36.67
CA GLY A 754 61.27 -55.21 37.53
C GLY A 754 61.30 -54.68 38.97
N GLU A 755 60.93 -53.41 39.20
CA GLU A 755 60.98 -52.79 40.53
C GLU A 755 59.75 -53.10 41.39
N VAL A 756 58.60 -53.34 40.76
CA VAL A 756 57.32 -53.64 41.45
C VAL A 756 57.19 -55.12 41.83
N ALA A 757 57.81 -56.04 41.07
CA ALA A 757 57.85 -57.47 41.43
C ALA A 757 58.76 -57.78 42.64
N LEU A 758 59.68 -56.89 43.01
CA LEU A 758 60.67 -57.10 44.08
C LEU A 758 60.28 -56.52 45.46
N LYS A 759 59.12 -55.85 45.59
CA LYS A 759 58.65 -55.29 46.87
C LYS A 759 57.37 -55.91 47.44
N ALA A 760 56.84 -56.96 46.82
CA ALA A 760 55.77 -57.78 47.39
C ALA A 760 56.23 -59.23 47.60
N SER A 761 56.52 -59.54 48.86
CA SER A 761 56.81 -60.86 49.46
C SER A 761 58.28 -61.30 49.55
N SER A 762 58.66 -61.70 50.78
CA SER A 762 59.84 -62.52 51.20
C SER A 762 60.75 -61.93 52.30
N ALA A 763 60.28 -60.97 53.11
CA ALA A 763 61.00 -60.57 54.34
C ALA A 763 60.22 -60.74 55.67
N SER A 764 58.90 -60.97 55.64
CA SER A 764 58.09 -61.10 56.88
C SER A 764 57.50 -62.50 57.14
N VAL A 765 57.62 -63.45 56.22
CA VAL A 765 57.06 -64.82 56.38
C VAL A 765 58.15 -65.88 56.69
N THR A 766 59.43 -65.61 56.42
CA THR A 766 60.54 -66.55 56.69
C THR A 766 61.12 -66.45 58.12
N ALA A 767 60.83 -65.35 58.85
CA ALA A 767 61.31 -65.13 60.22
C ALA A 767 60.40 -65.74 61.31
N LEU A 768 59.18 -66.14 60.97
CA LEU A 768 58.22 -66.79 61.87
C LEU A 768 58.33 -68.33 61.84
N ASP A 769 58.72 -68.90 60.70
CA ASP A 769 58.90 -70.35 60.51
C ASP A 769 60.17 -70.88 61.22
N THR A 770 61.20 -70.04 61.35
CA THR A 770 62.47 -70.36 62.03
C THR A 770 62.40 -70.33 63.56
N ARG A 771 61.41 -69.66 64.17
CA ARG A 771 61.26 -69.59 65.64
C ARG A 771 60.35 -70.68 66.22
N LEU A 772 59.49 -71.29 65.41
CA LEU A 772 58.62 -72.40 65.83
C LEU A 772 59.39 -73.73 65.77
N SER A 773 60.22 -73.92 64.74
CA SER A 773 61.09 -75.10 64.58
C SER A 773 62.16 -75.25 65.69
N ALA A 774 62.58 -74.16 66.35
CA ALA A 774 63.55 -74.20 67.46
C ALA A 774 62.91 -74.48 68.84
N ALA A 775 61.60 -74.27 68.98
CA ALA A 775 60.83 -74.54 70.20
C ALA A 775 60.30 -76.00 70.27
N GLU A 776 60.10 -76.65 69.12
CA GLU A 776 59.63 -78.04 69.05
C GLU A 776 60.77 -79.08 69.25
N VAL A 777 62.02 -78.70 68.93
CA VAL A 777 63.22 -79.52 69.18
C VAL A 777 63.64 -79.54 70.66
N THR A 778 63.28 -78.53 71.46
CA THR A 778 63.60 -78.45 72.90
C THR A 778 62.57 -79.12 73.82
N ILE A 779 61.37 -79.44 73.32
CA ILE A 779 60.30 -80.10 74.09
C ILE A 779 60.29 -81.62 73.88
N THR A 780 61.00 -82.14 72.88
CA THR A 780 61.09 -83.58 72.57
C THR A 780 62.30 -84.28 73.24
N ALA A 781 63.09 -83.57 74.05
CA ALA A 781 64.32 -84.06 74.68
C ALA A 781 64.24 -84.38 76.19
N LEU A 782 63.05 -84.38 76.81
CA LEU A 782 62.89 -84.79 78.21
C LEU A 782 61.81 -85.86 78.38
N GLY A 783 62.19 -87.07 77.97
CA GLY A 783 61.51 -88.31 78.34
C GLY A 783 61.81 -88.73 79.77
N ASN A 784 60.76 -88.65 80.58
CA ASN A 784 60.25 -89.66 81.52
C ASN A 784 61.10 -90.29 82.67
N ILE A 785 60.52 -90.11 83.87
CA ILE A 785 60.19 -91.11 84.92
C ILE A 785 61.29 -92.08 85.35
N SER A 786 61.69 -91.99 86.63
CA SER A 786 61.50 -93.05 87.63
C SER A 786 62.24 -92.75 88.92
N SER A 787 61.51 -92.83 90.04
CA SER A 787 61.97 -93.15 91.39
C SER A 787 63.08 -92.27 92.02
N VAL A 788 62.76 -91.42 93.00
CA VAL A 788 62.38 -91.79 94.37
C VAL A 788 63.55 -92.32 95.20
N ARG A 789 63.65 -91.75 96.41
CA ARG A 789 64.35 -92.25 97.60
C ARG A 789 65.87 -92.32 97.46
N VAL A 790 66.55 -91.29 97.99
CA VAL A 790 67.58 -91.47 99.05
C VAL A 790 68.13 -90.14 99.60
N GLU A 791 68.01 -89.01 98.91
CA GLU A 791 68.67 -87.76 99.37
C GLU A 791 67.84 -86.88 100.34
N LEU A 792 66.79 -87.46 100.94
CA LEU A 792 66.02 -86.87 102.05
C LEU A 792 66.77 -86.93 103.42
N ARG A 793 68.07 -87.29 103.45
CA ARG A 793 68.84 -87.41 104.72
C ARG A 793 69.95 -86.38 104.94
N GLN A 794 70.24 -85.49 103.98
CA GLN A 794 71.14 -84.34 104.21
C GLN A 794 70.41 -83.07 104.68
N ALA A 795 69.07 -83.04 104.60
CA ALA A 795 68.21 -81.90 104.91
C ALA A 795 68.00 -81.58 106.41
N ARG A 796 68.96 -81.87 107.29
CA ARG A 796 68.81 -81.63 108.76
C ARG A 796 69.84 -80.69 109.39
N TYR A 797 70.79 -80.12 108.63
CA TYR A 797 71.76 -79.17 109.19
C TYR A 797 71.63 -77.73 108.64
N GLU A 798 70.88 -77.52 107.55
CA GLU A 798 70.63 -76.18 106.97
C GLU A 798 69.34 -75.50 107.47
N ALA A 799 68.53 -76.21 108.27
CA ALA A 799 67.20 -75.77 108.68
C ALA A 799 67.15 -74.62 109.71
N ASP A 800 68.25 -74.33 110.42
CA ASP A 800 68.26 -73.27 111.44
C ASP A 800 68.67 -71.89 110.89
N ALA A 801 69.37 -71.81 109.75
CA ALA A 801 69.73 -70.53 109.12
C ALA A 801 68.58 -69.94 108.26
N THR A 802 67.60 -70.75 107.88
CA THR A 802 66.47 -70.33 107.03
C THR A 802 65.35 -69.64 107.82
N ALA A 803 65.19 -69.96 109.12
CA ALA A 803 64.11 -69.43 109.94
C ALA A 803 64.22 -67.92 110.21
N GLU A 804 65.44 -67.38 110.32
CA GLU A 804 65.69 -65.95 110.56
C GLU A 804 65.47 -65.09 109.29
N ASN A 805 65.85 -65.61 108.11
CA ASN A 805 65.60 -64.95 106.83
C ASN A 805 64.11 -64.96 106.44
N LEU A 806 63.36 -66.02 106.81
CA LEU A 806 61.93 -66.11 106.54
C LEU A 806 61.11 -65.08 107.34
N LEU A 807 61.49 -64.83 108.61
CA LEU A 807 60.83 -63.85 109.47
C LEU A 807 61.06 -62.41 108.97
N ARG A 808 62.26 -62.11 108.45
CA ARG A 808 62.58 -60.81 107.85
C ARG A 808 61.83 -60.57 106.54
N ALA A 809 61.72 -61.60 105.70
CA ALA A 809 60.95 -61.56 104.45
C ALA A 809 59.44 -61.39 104.70
N LEU A 810 58.89 -62.03 105.74
CA LEU A 810 57.48 -61.88 106.13
C LEU A 810 57.16 -60.46 106.64
N LEU A 811 58.08 -59.85 107.41
CA LEU A 811 57.88 -58.49 107.93
C LEU A 811 57.96 -57.42 106.83
N GLU A 812 58.89 -57.61 105.87
CA GLU A 812 59.00 -56.75 104.69
C GLU A 812 57.78 -56.94 103.76
N GLY A 813 57.29 -58.18 103.61
CA GLY A 813 56.06 -58.49 102.89
C GLY A 813 54.79 -57.87 103.51
N ASP A 814 54.70 -57.80 104.85
CA ASP A 814 53.58 -57.11 105.53
C ASP A 814 53.63 -55.59 105.32
N LYS A 815 54.83 -54.98 105.31
CA LYS A 815 55.00 -53.56 104.96
C LYS A 815 54.61 -53.28 103.52
N THR A 816 55.05 -54.09 102.56
CA THR A 816 54.69 -53.93 101.15
C THR A 816 53.20 -54.13 100.92
N ARG A 817 52.58 -55.10 101.61
CA ARG A 817 51.12 -55.31 101.56
C ARG A 817 50.34 -54.13 102.15
N ARG A 818 50.78 -53.55 103.27
CA ARG A 818 50.15 -52.33 103.83
C ARG A 818 50.33 -51.13 102.89
N GLY A 819 51.50 -50.97 102.27
CA GLY A 819 51.74 -49.93 101.25
C GLY A 819 50.83 -50.08 100.02
N ALA A 820 50.66 -51.31 99.52
CA ALA A 820 49.75 -51.62 98.42
C ALA A 820 48.28 -51.35 98.77
N LEU A 821 47.85 -51.65 100.01
CA LEU A 821 46.50 -51.33 100.48
C LEU A 821 46.26 -49.82 100.58
N THR A 822 47.23 -49.04 101.04
CA THR A 822 47.13 -47.57 101.07
C THR A 822 47.09 -47.00 99.66
N ALA A 823 47.94 -47.47 98.73
CA ALA A 823 47.92 -47.04 97.34
C ALA A 823 46.60 -47.39 96.63
N LEU A 824 46.05 -48.59 96.91
CA LEU A 824 44.74 -49.00 96.41
C LEU A 824 43.59 -48.14 96.98
N ALA A 825 43.69 -47.74 98.26
CA ALA A 825 42.72 -46.85 98.89
C ALA A 825 42.75 -45.44 98.25
N THR A 826 43.94 -44.89 98.02
CA THR A 826 44.10 -43.59 97.34
C THR A 826 43.60 -43.66 95.89
N ALA A 827 43.96 -44.70 95.14
CA ALA A 827 43.49 -44.89 93.77
C ALA A 827 41.96 -45.04 93.70
N ARG A 828 41.33 -45.70 94.68
CA ARG A 828 39.86 -45.77 94.78
C ARG A 828 39.24 -44.41 95.08
N GLN A 829 39.87 -43.59 95.92
CA GLN A 829 39.38 -42.27 96.27
C GLN A 829 39.47 -41.30 95.08
N GLU A 830 40.58 -41.32 94.34
CA GLU A 830 40.76 -40.56 93.10
C GLU A 830 39.81 -41.00 91.99
N LEU A 831 39.58 -42.31 91.82
CA LEU A 831 38.63 -42.83 90.85
C LEU A 831 37.20 -42.38 91.17
N THR A 832 36.80 -42.42 92.45
CA THR A 832 35.47 -41.97 92.88
C THR A 832 35.29 -40.47 92.67
N ALA A 833 36.33 -39.66 92.90
CA ALA A 833 36.29 -38.23 92.63
C ALA A 833 36.11 -37.93 91.13
N LYS A 834 36.90 -38.58 90.25
CA LYS A 834 36.75 -38.43 88.79
C LYS A 834 35.37 -38.85 88.29
N ILE A 835 34.84 -39.98 88.76
CA ILE A 835 33.51 -40.45 88.36
C ILE A 835 32.43 -39.42 88.71
N ASN A 836 32.51 -38.81 89.90
CA ASN A 836 31.55 -37.79 90.32
C ASN A 836 31.65 -36.50 89.50
N ASP A 837 32.87 -36.05 89.19
CA ASP A 837 33.10 -34.88 88.34
C ASP A 837 32.60 -35.12 86.90
N ASP A 838 32.90 -36.27 86.32
CA ASP A 838 32.43 -36.64 84.98
C ASP A 838 30.90 -36.73 84.92
N LEU A 839 30.25 -37.34 85.93
CA LEU A 839 28.78 -37.39 86.02
C LEU A 839 28.16 -35.99 86.16
N SER A 840 28.81 -35.08 86.89
CA SER A 840 28.35 -33.70 87.09
C SER A 840 28.41 -32.89 85.79
N VAL A 841 29.50 -33.04 85.03
CA VAL A 841 29.65 -32.41 83.71
C VAL A 841 28.62 -32.97 82.72
N GLU A 842 28.43 -34.29 82.71
CA GLU A 842 27.43 -34.93 81.84
C GLU A 842 26.00 -34.48 82.18
N ALA A 843 25.65 -34.41 83.47
CA ALA A 843 24.34 -33.93 83.92
C ALA A 843 24.09 -32.47 83.49
N THR A 844 25.11 -31.62 83.55
CA THR A 844 25.03 -30.22 83.12
C THR A 844 24.82 -30.10 81.60
N GLN A 845 25.52 -30.93 80.81
CA GLN A 845 25.35 -30.96 79.35
C GLN A 845 23.98 -31.50 78.93
N ARG A 846 23.48 -32.55 79.60
CA ARG A 846 22.13 -33.09 79.35
C ARG A 846 21.04 -32.07 79.71
N LEU A 847 21.22 -31.31 80.79
CA LEU A 847 20.30 -30.22 81.16
C LEU A 847 20.31 -29.10 80.11
N ALA A 848 21.49 -28.70 79.63
CA ALA A 848 21.61 -27.69 78.58
C ALA A 848 20.95 -28.13 77.25
N LEU A 849 21.09 -29.40 76.89
CA LEU A 849 20.42 -29.98 75.72
C LEU A 849 18.89 -30.00 75.89
N ALA A 850 18.39 -30.42 77.06
CA ALA A 850 16.96 -30.44 77.36
C ALA A 850 16.31 -29.05 77.24
N VAL A 851 16.99 -28.00 77.71
CA VAL A 851 16.52 -26.61 77.57
C VAL A 851 16.46 -26.19 76.10
N ARG A 852 17.46 -26.55 75.28
CA ARG A 852 17.45 -26.24 73.83
C ARG A 852 16.33 -26.99 73.09
N VAL A 853 16.09 -28.24 73.44
CA VAL A 853 14.99 -29.03 72.85
C VAL A 853 13.63 -28.42 73.21
N ALA A 854 13.42 -28.05 74.48
CA ALA A 854 12.18 -27.39 74.91
C ALA A 854 11.97 -26.01 74.24
N ALA A 855 13.04 -25.25 74.02
CA ALA A 855 12.96 -23.98 73.29
C ALA A 855 12.61 -24.18 71.81
N ASN A 856 13.20 -25.20 71.17
CA ASN A 856 12.88 -25.56 69.78
C ASN A 856 11.43 -26.06 69.65
N GLU A 857 10.95 -26.85 70.61
CA GLU A 857 9.57 -27.34 70.65
C GLU A 857 8.57 -26.18 70.80
N ALA A 858 8.87 -25.21 71.66
CA ALA A 858 8.06 -23.98 71.79
C ALA A 858 8.06 -23.14 70.49
N GLY A 859 9.20 -23.03 69.81
CA GLY A 859 9.31 -22.33 68.52
C GLY A 859 8.49 -22.99 67.42
N LEU A 860 8.55 -24.32 67.31
CA LEU A 860 7.78 -25.10 66.35
C LEU A 860 6.26 -24.95 66.56
N LEU A 861 5.81 -25.00 67.82
CA LEU A 861 4.38 -24.80 68.14
C LEU A 861 3.90 -23.39 67.76
N ALA A 862 4.71 -22.36 68.02
CA ALA A 862 4.38 -20.99 67.63
C ALA A 862 4.31 -20.80 66.10
N GLU A 863 5.24 -21.42 65.36
CA GLU A 863 5.20 -21.42 63.89
C GLU A 863 3.97 -22.15 63.36
N GLN A 864 3.62 -23.30 63.94
CA GLN A 864 2.46 -24.10 63.54
C GLN A 864 1.15 -23.32 63.72
N VAL A 865 0.99 -22.59 64.83
CA VAL A 865 -0.18 -21.73 65.08
C VAL A 865 -0.23 -20.55 64.10
N THR A 866 0.92 -19.97 63.77
CA THR A 866 1.01 -18.84 62.82
C THR A 866 0.61 -19.28 61.41
N ARG A 867 1.11 -20.44 60.95
CA ARG A 867 0.73 -21.02 59.65
C ARG A 867 -0.75 -21.37 59.59
N ALA A 868 -1.29 -22.03 60.61
CA ALA A 868 -2.72 -22.36 60.67
C ALA A 868 -3.63 -21.11 60.64
N SER A 869 -3.19 -20.02 61.27
CA SER A 869 -3.90 -18.73 61.24
C SER A 869 -3.84 -18.08 59.86
N ALA A 870 -2.69 -18.15 59.18
CA ALA A 870 -2.54 -17.68 57.81
C ALA A 870 -3.43 -18.48 56.84
N ASP A 871 -3.44 -19.81 56.96
CA ASP A 871 -4.28 -20.70 56.13
C ASP A 871 -5.78 -20.40 56.32
N SER A 872 -6.19 -20.11 57.56
CA SER A 872 -7.57 -19.73 57.88
C SER A 872 -7.96 -18.37 57.27
N ALA A 873 -7.02 -17.42 57.24
CA ALA A 873 -7.21 -16.12 56.59
C ALA A 873 -7.31 -16.26 55.06
N PHE A 874 -6.45 -17.09 54.45
CA PHE A 874 -6.52 -17.41 53.02
C PHE A 874 -7.83 -18.10 52.62
N ALA A 875 -8.30 -19.07 53.42
CA ALA A 875 -9.58 -19.73 53.18
C ALA A 875 -10.77 -18.75 53.24
N SER A 876 -10.71 -17.76 54.15
CA SER A 876 -11.72 -16.71 54.26
C SER A 876 -11.73 -15.79 53.03
N SER A 877 -10.55 -15.35 52.58
CA SER A 877 -10.41 -14.55 51.36
C SER A 877 -10.86 -15.30 50.11
N LEU A 878 -10.58 -16.60 50.01
CA LEU A 878 -11.02 -17.44 48.90
C LEU A 878 -12.55 -17.58 48.86
N THR A 879 -13.18 -17.72 50.03
CA THR A 879 -14.65 -17.80 50.14
C THR A 879 -15.30 -16.48 49.73
N ALA A 880 -14.74 -15.33 50.14
CA ALA A 880 -15.22 -14.01 49.74
C ALA A 880 -15.07 -13.80 48.22
N LEU A 881 -13.92 -14.18 47.65
CA LEU A 881 -13.69 -14.09 46.21
C LEU A 881 -14.66 -14.98 45.42
N SER A 882 -14.94 -16.20 45.89
CA SER A 882 -15.91 -17.10 45.27
C SER A 882 -17.32 -16.51 45.25
N ALA A 883 -17.74 -15.82 46.32
CA ALA A 883 -19.02 -15.14 46.37
C ALA A 883 -19.09 -13.98 45.36
N THR A 884 -18.03 -13.17 45.26
CA THR A 884 -17.95 -12.08 44.26
C THR A 884 -17.99 -12.62 42.84
N VAL A 885 -17.22 -13.65 42.52
CA VAL A 885 -17.20 -14.27 41.19
C VAL A 885 -18.57 -14.84 40.82
N THR A 886 -19.27 -15.45 41.77
CA THR A 886 -20.63 -15.98 41.55
C THR A 886 -21.64 -14.85 41.30
N GLY A 887 -21.52 -13.73 42.01
CA GLY A 887 -22.34 -12.53 41.77
C GLY A 887 -22.10 -11.93 40.38
N VAL A 888 -20.83 -11.74 40.02
CA VAL A 888 -20.43 -11.23 38.69
C VAL A 888 -20.91 -12.15 37.57
N ALA A 889 -20.85 -13.48 37.77
CA ALA A 889 -21.38 -14.43 36.78
C ALA A 889 -22.90 -14.28 36.59
N GLY A 890 -23.66 -14.04 37.66
CA GLY A 890 -25.11 -13.80 37.57
C GLY A 890 -25.46 -12.47 36.90
N GLU A 891 -24.69 -11.41 37.17
CA GLU A 891 -24.84 -10.11 36.49
C GLU A 891 -24.50 -10.21 35.00
N LEU A 892 -23.46 -10.98 34.65
CA LEU A 892 -23.07 -11.23 33.27
C LEU A 892 -24.14 -12.02 32.51
N ASP A 893 -24.73 -13.05 33.11
CA ASP A 893 -25.82 -13.84 32.51
C ASP A 893 -27.07 -12.97 32.21
N ALA A 894 -27.41 -12.08 33.14
CA ALA A 894 -28.48 -11.10 32.95
C ALA A 894 -28.15 -10.10 31.83
N ALA A 895 -26.92 -9.59 31.78
CA ALA A 895 -26.46 -8.67 30.75
C ALA A 895 -26.45 -9.32 29.35
N VAL A 896 -26.01 -10.58 29.24
CA VAL A 896 -26.04 -11.36 28.00
C VAL A 896 -27.48 -11.55 27.51
N THR A 897 -28.42 -11.86 28.42
CA THR A 897 -29.83 -12.01 28.05
C THR A 897 -30.44 -10.70 27.54
N MET A 898 -30.08 -9.55 28.13
CA MET A 898 -30.52 -8.25 27.65
C MET A 898 -29.93 -7.88 26.29
N LEU A 899 -28.64 -8.20 26.06
CA LEU A 899 -27.99 -7.99 24.76
C LEU A 899 -28.63 -8.85 23.67
N GLN A 900 -28.92 -10.11 23.96
CA GLN A 900 -29.61 -11.00 23.02
C GLN A 900 -31.00 -10.46 22.63
N GLN A 901 -31.74 -9.88 23.57
CA GLN A 901 -33.03 -9.27 23.26
C GLN A 901 -32.88 -7.99 22.43
N ALA A 902 -31.89 -7.14 22.75
CA ALA A 902 -31.61 -5.93 22.00
C ALA A 902 -31.21 -6.23 20.55
N ASP A 903 -30.39 -7.26 20.32
CA ASP A 903 -30.00 -7.71 18.97
C ASP A 903 -31.20 -8.19 18.14
N VAL A 904 -32.18 -8.85 18.78
CA VAL A 904 -33.43 -9.27 18.13
C VAL A 904 -34.28 -8.05 17.75
N ASP A 905 -34.43 -7.09 18.66
CA ASP A 905 -35.21 -5.87 18.44
C ASP A 905 -34.56 -5.00 17.32
N ASP A 906 -33.24 -4.89 17.30
CA ASP A 906 -32.49 -4.19 16.25
C ASP A 906 -32.61 -4.89 14.89
N ALA A 907 -32.61 -6.23 14.86
CA ALA A 907 -32.83 -7.00 13.64
C ALA A 907 -34.25 -6.78 13.07
N GLU A 908 -35.27 -6.72 13.93
CA GLU A 908 -36.64 -6.41 13.53
C GLU A 908 -36.76 -4.97 13.00
N ALA A 909 -36.11 -4.00 13.65
CA ALA A 909 -36.07 -2.62 13.21
C ALA A 909 -35.35 -2.45 11.85
N TRP A 910 -34.24 -3.16 11.65
CA TRP A 910 -33.53 -3.20 10.38
C TRP A 910 -34.38 -3.80 9.26
N ALA A 911 -35.09 -4.90 9.53
CA ALA A 911 -36.00 -5.50 8.56
C ALA A 911 -37.11 -4.53 8.12
N ALA A 912 -37.68 -3.77 9.07
CA ALA A 912 -38.67 -2.73 8.77
C ALA A 912 -38.09 -1.55 7.95
N ALA A 913 -36.86 -1.12 8.27
CA ALA A 913 -36.18 -0.07 7.53
C ALA A 913 -35.88 -0.51 6.08
N VAL A 914 -35.38 -1.73 5.89
CA VAL A 914 -35.12 -2.32 4.56
C VAL A 914 -36.42 -2.40 3.74
N ALA A 915 -37.52 -2.84 4.34
CA ALA A 915 -38.82 -2.86 3.67
C ALA A 915 -39.26 -1.46 3.21
N THR A 916 -39.03 -0.44 4.03
CA THR A 916 -39.36 0.97 3.69
C THR A 916 -38.49 1.51 2.55
N VAL A 917 -37.20 1.18 2.56
CA VAL A 917 -36.27 1.55 1.48
C VAL A 917 -36.65 0.85 0.19
N GLN A 918 -37.02 -0.43 0.23
CA GLN A 918 -37.47 -1.18 -0.94
C GLN A 918 -38.68 -0.51 -1.61
N VAL A 919 -39.68 -0.11 -0.83
CA VAL A 919 -40.85 0.63 -1.34
C VAL A 919 -40.44 1.95 -2.00
N SER A 920 -39.47 2.66 -1.43
CA SER A 920 -38.96 3.91 -2.03
C SER A 920 -38.21 3.67 -3.34
N ILE A 921 -37.43 2.59 -3.43
CA ILE A 921 -36.74 2.19 -4.67
C ILE A 921 -37.77 1.83 -5.75
N ASP A 922 -38.80 1.05 -5.41
CA ASP A 922 -39.85 0.67 -6.34
C ASP A 922 -40.61 1.91 -6.84
N GLY A 923 -40.85 2.90 -5.98
CA GLY A 923 -41.42 4.19 -6.36
C GLY A 923 -40.54 4.97 -7.34
N VAL A 924 -39.24 5.10 -7.06
CA VAL A 924 -38.29 5.79 -7.96
C VAL A 924 -38.16 5.06 -9.30
N ALA A 925 -38.19 3.73 -9.30
CA ALA A 925 -38.17 2.94 -10.53
C ALA A 925 -39.41 3.19 -11.39
N ALA A 926 -40.60 3.27 -10.77
CA ALA A 926 -41.84 3.60 -11.46
C ALA A 926 -41.84 5.03 -12.02
N ASP A 927 -41.35 6.01 -11.25
CA ASP A 927 -41.23 7.40 -11.71
C ASP A 927 -40.24 7.53 -12.89
N LEU A 928 -39.13 6.79 -12.85
CA LEU A 928 -38.16 6.77 -13.94
C LEU A 928 -38.74 6.14 -15.21
N ASP A 929 -39.47 5.04 -15.09
CA ASP A 929 -40.14 4.37 -16.22
C ASP A 929 -41.18 5.28 -16.88
N ALA A 930 -41.96 6.01 -16.07
CA ALA A 930 -42.89 7.02 -16.56
C ALA A 930 -42.16 8.17 -17.28
N ALA A 931 -41.07 8.69 -16.69
CA ALA A 931 -40.28 9.76 -17.30
C ALA A 931 -39.66 9.34 -18.64
N VAL A 932 -39.09 8.14 -18.72
CA VAL A 932 -38.54 7.57 -19.96
C VAL A 932 -39.62 7.43 -21.02
N THR A 933 -40.82 6.96 -20.64
CA THR A 933 -41.97 6.84 -21.55
C THR A 933 -42.36 8.21 -22.12
N THR A 934 -42.52 9.24 -21.29
CA THR A 934 -42.81 10.61 -21.77
C THR A 934 -41.72 11.18 -22.68
N LEU A 935 -40.46 10.82 -22.45
CA LEU A 935 -39.34 11.29 -23.27
C LEU A 935 -39.36 10.63 -24.66
N PHE A 936 -39.70 9.34 -24.74
CA PHE A 936 -39.87 8.66 -26.02
C PHE A 936 -41.07 9.20 -26.82
N GLU A 937 -42.17 9.51 -26.16
CA GLU A 937 -43.33 10.17 -26.79
C GLU A 937 -42.94 11.54 -27.35
N ALA A 938 -42.25 12.38 -26.58
CA ALA A 938 -41.80 13.69 -27.03
C ALA A 938 -40.83 13.61 -28.24
N ILE A 939 -39.93 12.62 -28.27
CA ILE A 939 -39.03 12.39 -29.40
C ILE A 939 -39.81 11.97 -30.65
N ALA A 940 -40.83 11.12 -30.50
CA ALA A 940 -41.68 10.68 -31.61
C ALA A 940 -42.49 11.86 -32.19
N ASP A 941 -43.02 12.73 -31.33
CA ASP A 941 -43.74 13.94 -31.72
C ASP A 941 -42.83 14.93 -32.48
N GLU A 942 -41.64 15.21 -31.95
CA GLU A 942 -40.65 16.08 -32.63
C GLU A 942 -40.23 15.51 -33.99
N THR A 943 -40.02 14.20 -34.07
CA THR A 943 -39.69 13.52 -35.34
C THR A 943 -40.81 13.68 -36.36
N SER A 944 -42.06 13.55 -35.93
CA SER A 944 -43.25 13.72 -36.77
C SER A 944 -43.41 15.18 -37.22
N ALA A 945 -43.24 16.14 -36.31
CA ALA A 945 -43.31 17.57 -36.60
C ALA A 945 -42.22 18.01 -37.61
N ARG A 946 -40.99 17.53 -37.42
CA ARG A 946 -39.88 17.80 -38.34
C ARG A 946 -40.11 17.16 -39.72
N GLY A 947 -40.69 15.96 -39.76
CA GLY A 947 -41.11 15.31 -40.99
C GLY A 947 -42.13 16.15 -41.77
N ALA A 948 -43.18 16.65 -41.10
CA ALA A 948 -44.18 17.51 -41.72
C ALA A 948 -43.60 18.85 -42.22
N ALA A 949 -42.66 19.43 -41.46
CA ALA A 949 -41.95 20.64 -41.88
C ALA A 949 -41.11 20.40 -43.15
N LEU A 950 -40.41 19.26 -43.25
CA LEU A 950 -39.65 18.87 -44.44
C LEU A 950 -40.55 18.68 -45.67
N THR A 951 -41.69 18.01 -45.52
CA THR A 951 -42.68 17.89 -46.61
C THR A 951 -43.17 19.25 -47.10
N THR A 952 -43.41 20.18 -46.17
CA THR A 952 -43.83 21.55 -46.50
C THR A 952 -42.74 22.31 -47.25
N VAL A 953 -41.48 22.18 -46.82
CA VAL A 953 -40.34 22.82 -47.50
C VAL A 953 -40.14 22.23 -48.89
N ASN A 954 -40.22 20.92 -49.07
CA ASN A 954 -40.11 20.28 -50.38
C ASN A 954 -41.22 20.76 -51.33
N ALA A 955 -42.47 20.83 -50.88
CA ALA A 955 -43.56 21.35 -51.70
C ALA A 955 -43.34 22.82 -52.13
N ARG A 956 -42.69 23.63 -51.29
CA ARG A 956 -42.31 25.01 -51.65
C ARG A 956 -41.17 25.04 -52.66
N ILE A 957 -40.21 24.13 -52.57
CA ILE A 957 -39.11 24.01 -53.54
C ILE A 957 -39.70 23.62 -54.90
N ASP A 958 -40.52 22.57 -54.94
CA ASP A 958 -41.20 22.11 -56.16
C ASP A 958 -42.02 23.25 -56.80
N GLY A 959 -42.78 24.00 -56.00
CA GLY A 959 -43.53 25.16 -56.49
C GLY A 959 -42.65 26.27 -57.07
N VAL A 960 -41.47 26.54 -56.47
CA VAL A 960 -40.51 27.52 -57.01
C VAL A 960 -39.87 27.01 -58.31
N GLU A 961 -39.59 25.71 -58.41
CA GLU A 961 -39.09 25.09 -59.64
C GLU A 961 -40.12 25.18 -60.77
N ASP A 962 -41.39 24.92 -60.48
CA ASP A 962 -42.50 25.08 -61.43
C ASP A 962 -42.68 26.54 -61.87
N ASP A 963 -42.68 27.48 -60.92
CA ASP A 963 -42.77 28.93 -61.21
C ASP A 963 -41.59 29.39 -62.07
N LEU A 964 -40.37 28.92 -61.79
CA LEU A 964 -39.18 29.23 -62.57
C LEU A 964 -39.28 28.64 -63.99
N ALA A 965 -39.73 27.40 -64.12
CA ALA A 965 -39.94 26.75 -65.42
C ALA A 965 -40.98 27.50 -66.26
N ALA A 966 -42.10 27.92 -65.65
CA ALA A 966 -43.12 28.74 -66.30
C ALA A 966 -42.58 30.11 -66.72
N GLY A 967 -41.79 30.77 -65.86
CA GLY A 967 -41.14 32.04 -66.17
C GLY A 967 -40.16 31.94 -67.34
N VAL A 968 -39.34 30.89 -67.38
CA VAL A 968 -38.42 30.61 -68.50
C VAL A 968 -39.20 30.36 -69.79
N ALA A 969 -40.30 29.58 -69.75
CA ALA A 969 -41.14 29.33 -70.91
C ALA A 969 -41.75 30.63 -71.47
N SER A 970 -42.31 31.48 -70.60
CA SER A 970 -42.85 32.79 -70.99
C SER A 970 -41.77 33.71 -71.58
N LEU A 971 -40.56 33.69 -71.04
CA LEU A 971 -39.44 34.46 -71.58
C LEU A 971 -39.03 33.96 -72.97
N LEU A 972 -39.00 32.65 -73.18
CA LEU A 972 -38.70 32.05 -74.48
C LEU A 972 -39.76 32.40 -75.53
N GLU A 973 -41.04 32.39 -75.14
CA GLU A 973 -42.15 32.80 -76.00
C GLU A 973 -42.04 34.29 -76.37
N ALA A 974 -41.78 35.17 -75.39
CA ALA A 974 -41.57 36.60 -75.64
C ALA A 974 -40.37 36.87 -76.57
N ILE A 975 -39.27 36.11 -76.41
CA ILE A 975 -38.11 36.19 -77.31
C ILE A 975 -38.47 35.72 -78.72
N ALA A 976 -39.25 34.64 -78.85
CA ALA A 976 -39.72 34.14 -80.15
C ALA A 976 -40.66 35.13 -80.85
N ASP A 977 -41.58 35.74 -80.10
CA ASP A 977 -42.49 36.77 -80.59
C ASP A 977 -41.73 38.01 -81.07
N GLU A 978 -40.77 38.51 -80.30
CA GLU A 978 -39.92 39.65 -80.70
C GLU A 978 -39.06 39.30 -81.92
N ALA A 979 -38.49 38.09 -81.97
CA ALA A 979 -37.75 37.62 -83.13
C ALA A 979 -38.64 37.55 -84.38
N GLY A 980 -39.89 37.08 -84.23
CA GLY A 980 -40.90 37.07 -85.28
C GLY A 980 -41.28 38.48 -85.75
N ALA A 981 -41.59 39.38 -84.81
CA ALA A 981 -41.93 40.77 -85.09
C ALA A 981 -40.80 41.50 -85.82
N ARG A 982 -39.55 41.32 -85.38
CA ARG A 982 -38.36 41.87 -86.04
C ARG A 982 -38.17 41.29 -87.44
N ALA A 983 -38.38 39.98 -87.63
CA ALA A 983 -38.33 39.36 -88.95
C ALA A 983 -39.37 39.97 -89.91
N THR A 984 -40.62 40.13 -89.45
CA THR A 984 -41.68 40.80 -90.23
C THR A 984 -41.32 42.25 -90.55
N ALA A 985 -40.76 43.00 -89.60
CA ALA A 985 -40.31 44.38 -89.83
C ALA A 985 -39.21 44.45 -90.89
N VAL A 986 -38.24 43.52 -90.85
CA VAL A 986 -37.16 43.41 -91.85
C VAL A 986 -37.71 43.06 -93.24
N THR A 987 -38.65 42.11 -93.33
CA THR A 987 -39.30 41.78 -94.61
C THR A 987 -40.08 42.97 -95.17
N THR A 988 -40.80 43.70 -94.31
CA THR A 988 -41.54 44.92 -94.72
C THR A 988 -40.58 46.00 -95.21
N LEU A 989 -39.44 46.18 -94.54
CA LEU A 989 -38.43 47.14 -94.95
C LEU A 989 -37.82 46.77 -96.31
N HIS A 990 -37.50 45.49 -96.53
CA HIS A 990 -37.03 45.01 -97.84
C HIS A 990 -38.05 45.27 -98.94
N ALA A 991 -39.32 44.92 -98.74
CA ALA A 991 -40.36 45.19 -99.74
C ALA A 991 -40.47 46.68 -100.11
N ARG A 992 -40.33 47.58 -99.13
CA ARG A 992 -40.30 49.03 -99.40
C ARG A 992 -39.07 49.48 -100.16
N ILE A 993 -37.91 48.87 -99.89
CA ILE A 993 -36.66 49.16 -100.62
C ILE A 993 -36.80 48.68 -102.07
N ASP A 994 -37.27 47.45 -102.28
CA ASP A 994 -37.47 46.88 -103.62
C ASP A 994 -38.45 47.71 -104.45
N ASP A 995 -39.55 48.19 -103.84
CA ASP A 995 -40.53 49.07 -104.48
C ASP A 995 -39.93 50.45 -104.83
N THR A 996 -39.06 50.98 -103.96
CA THR A 996 -38.34 52.22 -104.22
C THR A 996 -37.31 52.04 -105.35
N GLU A 997 -36.61 50.90 -105.40
CA GLU A 997 -35.63 50.55 -106.43
C GLU A 997 -36.30 50.33 -107.81
N ALA A 998 -37.50 49.77 -107.84
CA ALA A 998 -38.29 49.61 -109.07
C ALA A 998 -38.78 50.94 -109.70
N SER A 999 -38.94 52.00 -108.90
CA SER A 999 -39.43 53.32 -109.36
C SER A 999 -38.42 54.15 -110.18
N ILE A 1000 -37.16 53.70 -110.31
CA ILE A 1000 -36.09 54.41 -111.03
C ILE A 1000 -35.52 53.47 -112.11
N THR A 1001 -35.99 53.60 -113.35
CA THR A 1001 -35.48 52.81 -114.50
C THR A 1001 -34.75 53.72 -115.50
N GLU A 1002 -33.42 53.58 -115.59
CA GLU A 1002 -32.57 54.21 -116.62
C GLU A 1002 -32.40 53.22 -117.79
N VAL A 1003 -32.91 53.57 -118.98
CA VAL A 1003 -32.80 52.73 -120.19
C VAL A 1003 -31.74 53.33 -121.11
N SER A 1004 -30.61 52.63 -121.26
CA SER A 1004 -29.56 52.96 -122.23
C SER A 1004 -29.20 51.71 -123.03
N GLU A 1005 -29.85 51.53 -124.18
CA GLU A 1005 -29.70 50.35 -125.03
C GLU A 1005 -29.28 50.77 -126.45
N VAL A 1006 -28.32 50.06 -127.02
CA VAL A 1006 -28.00 50.12 -128.46
C VAL A 1006 -28.37 48.76 -129.03
N ALA A 1007 -29.49 48.71 -129.74
CA ALA A 1007 -29.97 47.48 -130.38
C ALA A 1007 -29.76 47.58 -131.90
N VAL A 1008 -29.28 46.49 -132.50
CA VAL A 1008 -29.14 46.35 -133.96
C VAL A 1008 -30.26 45.44 -134.43
N GLU A 1009 -31.20 45.98 -135.21
CA GLU A 1009 -32.27 45.19 -135.81
C GLU A 1009 -31.78 44.45 -137.07
N ALA A 1010 -32.50 43.41 -137.47
CA ALA A 1010 -32.08 42.42 -138.49
C ALA A 1010 -31.85 42.99 -139.92
N ASN A 1011 -32.04 44.30 -140.13
CA ASN A 1011 -31.75 45.03 -141.36
C ASN A 1011 -30.41 45.81 -141.33
N GLY A 1012 -29.64 45.74 -140.24
CA GLY A 1012 -28.26 46.23 -140.17
C GLY A 1012 -28.08 47.72 -139.80
N ILE A 1013 -29.12 48.39 -139.29
CA ILE A 1013 -29.06 49.76 -138.79
C ILE A 1013 -28.99 49.73 -137.25
N ALA A 1014 -28.07 50.50 -136.65
CA ALA A 1014 -27.91 50.58 -135.20
C ALA A 1014 -28.83 51.67 -134.61
N LYS A 1015 -29.73 51.28 -133.70
CA LYS A 1015 -30.64 52.21 -133.01
C LYS A 1015 -30.14 52.44 -131.59
N ALA A 1016 -29.79 53.69 -131.27
CA ALA A 1016 -29.44 54.12 -129.92
C ALA A 1016 -30.67 54.71 -129.22
N ILE A 1017 -31.02 54.13 -128.07
CA ILE A 1017 -32.12 54.59 -127.22
C ILE A 1017 -31.50 54.99 -125.87
N HIS A 1018 -31.66 56.26 -125.51
CA HIS A 1018 -31.27 56.74 -124.18
C HIS A 1018 -32.43 57.52 -123.57
N GLY A 1019 -32.87 57.11 -122.39
CA GLY A 1019 -33.94 57.80 -121.68
C GLY A 1019 -33.99 57.46 -120.21
N VAL A 1020 -34.44 58.43 -119.42
CA VAL A 1020 -34.77 58.28 -118.01
C VAL A 1020 -36.28 58.34 -117.90
N LEU A 1021 -36.89 57.31 -117.32
CA LEU A 1021 -38.31 57.24 -117.04
C LEU A 1021 -38.51 57.07 -115.53
N LEU A 1022 -39.17 58.04 -114.91
CA LEU A 1022 -39.60 57.97 -113.52
C LEU A 1022 -41.10 57.73 -113.51
N ASP A 1023 -41.52 56.63 -112.88
CA ASP A 1023 -42.92 56.29 -112.65
C ASP A 1023 -43.09 56.04 -111.16
N VAL A 1024 -43.85 56.93 -110.52
CA VAL A 1024 -44.22 56.80 -109.11
C VAL A 1024 -45.75 56.89 -109.05
N ASP A 1025 -46.40 55.80 -108.63
CA ASP A 1025 -47.85 55.69 -108.52
C ASP A 1025 -48.64 56.08 -109.79
N GLY A 1026 -48.14 55.70 -110.96
CA GLY A 1026 -48.79 55.94 -112.25
C GLY A 1026 -48.67 57.39 -112.74
N LYS A 1027 -47.76 58.17 -112.13
CA LYS A 1027 -47.35 59.49 -112.60
C LYS A 1027 -45.98 59.39 -113.27
N ILE A 1028 -46.00 59.54 -114.58
CA ILE A 1028 -44.83 59.37 -115.43
C ILE A 1028 -44.20 60.75 -115.67
N SER A 1029 -42.88 60.83 -115.52
CA SER A 1029 -42.07 61.95 -115.98
C SER A 1029 -40.75 61.42 -116.53
N GLY A 1030 -40.52 61.58 -117.83
CA GLY A 1030 -39.33 61.07 -118.46
C GLY A 1030 -39.12 61.56 -119.89
N THR A 1031 -37.88 61.41 -120.34
CA THR A 1031 -37.48 61.76 -121.71
C THR A 1031 -36.87 60.55 -122.37
N ILE A 1032 -37.27 60.26 -123.61
CA ILE A 1032 -36.70 59.20 -124.42
C ILE A 1032 -36.17 59.84 -125.70
N SER A 1033 -34.88 59.62 -125.96
CA SER A 1033 -34.22 60.03 -127.19
C SER A 1033 -33.85 58.78 -128.00
N GLU A 1034 -34.36 58.73 -129.23
CA GLU A 1034 -34.09 57.65 -130.18
C GLU A 1034 -33.38 58.21 -131.40
N ASN A 1035 -32.30 57.54 -131.82
CA ASN A 1035 -31.55 57.88 -133.02
C ASN A 1035 -31.09 56.62 -133.74
N ASP A 1036 -31.51 56.46 -134.99
CA ASP A 1036 -31.14 55.33 -135.86
C ASP A 1036 -30.25 55.74 -137.04
N GLY A 1037 -29.76 56.98 -137.04
CA GLY A 1037 -28.85 57.51 -138.06
C GLY A 1037 -29.53 58.02 -139.34
N GLU A 1038 -30.82 57.74 -139.57
CA GLU A 1038 -31.60 58.34 -140.65
C GLU A 1038 -32.67 59.31 -140.13
N THR A 1039 -33.25 59.02 -138.96
CA THR A 1039 -34.21 59.89 -138.27
C THR A 1039 -33.87 60.01 -136.79
N SER A 1040 -34.30 61.12 -136.16
CA SER A 1040 -34.14 61.31 -134.72
C SER A 1040 -35.47 61.74 -134.12
N ALA A 1041 -35.87 61.10 -133.02
CA ALA A 1041 -37.10 61.39 -132.31
C ALA A 1041 -36.79 61.63 -130.83
N PHE A 1042 -37.24 62.78 -130.31
CA PHE A 1042 -37.22 63.10 -128.89
C PHE A 1042 -38.65 63.12 -128.37
N ARG A 1043 -38.95 62.26 -127.38
CA ARG A 1043 -40.28 62.11 -126.81
C ARG A 1043 -40.24 62.45 -125.33
N VAL A 1044 -41.05 63.41 -124.91
CA VAL A 1044 -41.31 63.68 -123.49
C VAL A 1044 -42.58 62.95 -123.10
N ARG A 1045 -42.50 62.12 -122.06
CA ARG A 1045 -43.67 61.49 -121.44
C ARG A 1045 -43.84 62.11 -120.07
N ALA A 1046 -44.89 62.90 -119.91
CA ALA A 1046 -45.25 63.52 -118.65
C ALA A 1046 -46.77 63.58 -118.49
N ASP A 1047 -47.29 63.31 -117.29
CA ASP A 1047 -48.71 63.52 -116.97
C ASP A 1047 -49.14 64.99 -117.14
N VAL A 1048 -48.22 65.94 -116.96
CA VAL A 1048 -48.42 67.37 -117.20
C VAL A 1048 -47.18 67.92 -117.92
N PHE A 1049 -47.38 68.53 -119.09
CA PHE A 1049 -46.31 69.16 -119.86
C PHE A 1049 -46.64 70.64 -120.10
N GLU A 1050 -45.84 71.53 -119.53
CA GLU A 1050 -46.01 72.98 -119.63
C GLU A 1050 -44.82 73.61 -120.36
N VAL A 1051 -45.10 74.43 -121.38
CA VAL A 1051 -44.09 75.22 -122.10
C VAL A 1051 -44.35 76.70 -121.86
N SER A 1052 -43.63 77.31 -120.92
CA SER A 1052 -43.79 78.73 -120.60
C SER A 1052 -42.95 79.62 -121.53
N GLY A 1053 -43.59 80.48 -122.33
CA GLY A 1053 -42.94 81.32 -123.35
C GLY A 1053 -42.19 82.55 -122.82
N GLY A 1054 -40.92 82.70 -123.22
CA GLY A 1054 -40.11 83.89 -123.01
C GLY A 1054 -40.08 84.80 -124.24
N THR A 1055 -40.66 86.01 -124.10
CA THR A 1055 -40.46 87.24 -124.89
C THR A 1055 -40.20 87.09 -126.40
N GLY A 1056 -41.24 86.73 -127.17
CA GLY A 1056 -41.29 86.93 -128.62
C GLY A 1056 -42.39 86.13 -129.31
N ALA A 1057 -43.40 86.83 -129.82
CA ALA A 1057 -44.56 86.32 -130.57
C ALA A 1057 -45.61 85.52 -129.75
N ARG A 1058 -46.89 85.78 -130.04
CA ARG A 1058 -48.05 85.23 -129.33
C ARG A 1058 -48.18 83.74 -129.64
N THR A 1059 -48.30 82.91 -128.61
CA THR A 1059 -48.58 81.47 -128.71
C THR A 1059 -49.98 81.24 -128.14
N ASP A 1060 -50.92 80.84 -129.00
CA ASP A 1060 -52.30 80.55 -128.60
C ASP A 1060 -52.61 79.08 -128.83
N PHE A 1061 -53.44 78.50 -127.95
CA PHE A 1061 -54.04 77.18 -128.13
C PHE A 1061 -55.51 77.33 -128.48
N VAL A 1062 -55.87 76.97 -129.72
CA VAL A 1062 -57.25 77.04 -130.20
C VAL A 1062 -57.53 75.78 -131.03
N ASP A 1063 -58.68 75.15 -130.81
CA ASP A 1063 -59.13 73.96 -131.54
C ASP A 1063 -58.13 72.80 -131.61
N GLY A 1064 -57.36 72.60 -130.53
CA GLY A 1064 -56.46 71.46 -130.36
C GLY A 1064 -55.05 71.63 -130.96
N LEU A 1065 -54.74 72.79 -131.53
CA LEU A 1065 -53.40 73.12 -132.03
C LEU A 1065 -52.78 74.31 -131.30
N TRP A 1066 -51.51 74.18 -130.96
CA TRP A 1066 -50.69 75.29 -130.50
C TRP A 1066 -50.07 75.97 -131.72
N THR A 1067 -50.44 77.23 -131.96
CA THR A 1067 -49.96 78.02 -133.08
C THR A 1067 -49.07 79.15 -132.59
N VAL A 1068 -47.83 79.18 -133.08
CA VAL A 1068 -46.93 80.30 -132.88
C VAL A 1068 -47.11 81.25 -134.06
N TYR A 1069 -47.45 82.51 -133.81
CA TYR A 1069 -47.63 83.52 -134.85
C TYR A 1069 -46.34 84.32 -135.08
N TYR A 1070 -46.03 84.70 -136.32
CA TYR A 1070 -45.03 85.74 -136.59
C TYR A 1070 -45.55 87.12 -136.13
N PRO A 1071 -44.68 88.12 -135.94
CA PRO A 1071 -45.08 89.48 -135.53
C PRO A 1071 -46.04 90.19 -136.50
N ASP A 1072 -46.13 89.74 -137.75
CA ASP A 1072 -47.06 90.26 -138.76
C ASP A 1072 -48.45 89.59 -138.74
N GLY A 1073 -48.68 88.67 -137.80
CA GLY A 1073 -49.97 87.98 -137.61
C GLY A 1073 -50.17 86.75 -138.49
N SER A 1074 -49.19 86.37 -139.31
CA SER A 1074 -49.23 85.12 -140.07
C SER A 1074 -48.79 83.91 -139.21
N PRO A 1075 -49.39 82.72 -139.36
CA PRO A 1075 -49.02 81.52 -138.60
C PRO A 1075 -47.62 81.06 -139.00
N ALA A 1076 -46.71 80.95 -138.03
CA ALA A 1076 -45.31 80.58 -138.24
C ALA A 1076 -45.12 79.06 -138.29
N ILE A 1077 -45.70 78.36 -137.30
CA ILE A 1077 -45.74 76.90 -137.20
C ILE A 1077 -47.01 76.53 -136.42
N GLU A 1078 -47.76 75.55 -136.93
CA GLU A 1078 -48.93 74.93 -136.27
C GLU A 1078 -48.55 73.52 -135.79
N TRP A 1079 -48.67 73.25 -134.49
CA TRP A 1079 -48.42 71.93 -133.88
C TRP A 1079 -49.70 71.35 -133.29
N GLY A 1080 -50.08 70.15 -133.74
CA GLY A 1080 -51.28 69.44 -133.29
C GLY A 1080 -50.97 68.08 -132.70
N VAL A 1081 -51.80 67.68 -131.74
CA VAL A 1081 -51.79 66.36 -131.10
C VAL A 1081 -52.70 65.44 -131.92
N GLU A 1082 -52.16 64.37 -132.47
CA GLU A 1082 -52.93 63.28 -133.08
C GLU A 1082 -53.23 62.26 -131.98
N ASP A 1083 -54.50 62.12 -131.58
CA ASP A 1083 -54.95 61.11 -130.62
C ASP A 1083 -54.72 59.70 -131.20
N VAL A 1084 -53.98 58.85 -130.48
CA VAL A 1084 -53.85 57.41 -130.75
C VAL A 1084 -54.28 56.62 -129.53
#